data_AF-A0A0M8W9L9-F1
#
_entry.id   AF-A0A0M8W9L9-F1
#
_cell.length_a   1.000
_cell.length_b   1.000
_cell.length_c   1.000
_cell.angle_alpha   90.00
_cell.angle_beta   90.00
_cell.angle_gamma   90.00
#
_symmetry.space_group_name_H-M   'P 1'
#
loop_
_entity.id
_entity.type
_entity.pdbx_description
1 polymer ?
#
loop_
_entity_poly.entity_id
_entity_poly.type
_entity_poly.pdbx_seq_one_letter_code
_entity_poly.pdbx_strand_id
1 'polypeptide(L)'
;MATPATATPVDQPEAQVRQQSDEQPHELELKRRALKQQALAEVLTGEATTEKRGASTVAKIGKKQSKDQYVELKREKTDKIFVILAEFGNERHPDFPDRDTSPATPGPQRFDGPLRNQIPEPDRAVDNTTIWRPDFSRQYFQDLYFSRSQGANSVANFYDKQSSGRYTVDGLITDWVKVRYNEARYGRSNGYPCADNICNNSRELIKDAVTQWVADRKAAGQTSEQITAALREYDVWDRYDYDFDGDFNEPDGYIDHFQIVHAGGDQADGDPWQGEDALWSHRGYAFKNYNSGPGANKLGGAPIGDTGLWVGDYTVQPENGGVSVFAHEFGHDLGLPDHYDTNGGSNGVNWWSIMGQNRVSAPGEATGERPNEFSAWDKLQLGWLDYEIAVAGQERTFQLGPHEYNSKKAQGLVVVLPDIAKSFDYGAPFEGSRMWWSEKGNDLDHSMTAALDLRGKTTAALSLKARYDVETDYDYLYVEASNEDGSWTQLDGTANGVPFVRDSGNAPAISGSSAGQWVDVAVPLDAYAGKNTKLRLAYRTDGAFAPQGFFADAITVVADGTPVLTDGAETAGTWTTRGFRTTEGKETKAFDQFYIASNRTYESYGQYNRTGPYRYGFPDKPDLVEHFPYQDGLLVSLWNTSYLDNNVSEHPGEGLILPIDANPAPLYNIEGQRWSPTIGGYDAPFSLQKSDSFTLHVNGKASYVRGQAAQPVFDDTRQFWFAEQPNAGVKLPAVGVGLRVTKQSGTSMTVKLFKTK
;
A
#
# COMPACT_ATOMS: atom_id res chain seq x y z
N MET A 1 -27.00 24.44 48.84
CA MET A 1 -27.47 24.30 47.45
C MET A 1 -26.23 24.35 46.58
N ALA A 2 -25.84 23.20 46.05
CA ALA A 2 -24.65 23.05 45.20
C ALA A 2 -25.00 23.48 43.78
N THR A 3 -24.17 24.35 43.22
CA THR A 3 -24.16 24.76 41.82
C THR A 3 -23.94 23.55 40.93
N PRO A 4 -24.75 23.35 39.87
CA PRO A 4 -24.56 22.24 38.96
C PRO A 4 -23.27 22.46 38.16
N ALA A 5 -22.43 21.43 38.13
CA ALA A 5 -21.24 21.39 37.31
C ALA A 5 -21.62 21.50 35.83
N THR A 6 -21.15 22.55 35.17
CA THR A 6 -21.14 22.67 33.71
C THR A 6 -20.22 21.59 33.15
N ALA A 7 -20.82 20.67 32.39
CA ALA A 7 -20.11 19.66 31.64
C ALA A 7 -19.08 20.32 30.70
N THR A 8 -17.87 19.76 30.70
CA THR A 8 -16.81 20.04 29.74
C THR A 8 -17.37 19.85 28.32
N PRO A 9 -17.16 20.78 27.38
CA PRO A 9 -17.41 20.53 25.98
C PRO A 9 -16.50 19.37 25.54
N VAL A 10 -17.11 18.27 25.13
CA VAL A 10 -16.46 17.14 24.48
C VAL A 10 -16.06 17.62 23.08
N ASP A 11 -14.83 17.29 22.66
CA ASP A 11 -14.39 17.43 21.27
C ASP A 11 -15.53 17.00 20.34
N GLN A 12 -15.90 17.86 19.38
CA GLN A 12 -16.47 17.30 18.16
C GLN A 12 -15.31 16.52 17.53
N PRO A 13 -15.45 15.19 17.34
CA PRO A 13 -14.48 14.48 16.54
C PRO A 13 -14.48 15.19 15.19
N GLU A 14 -13.31 15.63 14.70
CA GLU A 14 -13.04 15.43 13.28
C GLU A 14 -13.51 14.01 13.01
N ALA A 15 -14.56 13.82 12.20
CA ALA A 15 -15.26 12.56 12.11
C ALA A 15 -14.21 11.45 11.94
N GLN A 16 -13.91 10.75 13.03
CA GLN A 16 -13.04 9.59 13.04
C GLN A 16 -13.89 8.46 12.47
N VAL A 17 -14.20 8.58 11.18
CA VAL A 17 -14.33 7.40 10.35
C VAL A 17 -12.98 6.73 10.52
N ARG A 18 -12.97 5.47 10.97
CA ARG A 18 -11.77 4.65 10.82
C ARG A 18 -11.39 4.77 9.35
N GLN A 19 -10.32 5.51 9.03
CA GLN A 19 -9.71 5.38 7.72
C GLN A 19 -9.15 3.97 7.69
N GLN A 20 -9.92 3.09 7.08
CA GLN A 20 -9.49 1.77 6.65
C GLN A 20 -8.82 1.97 5.29
N SER A 21 -7.79 1.18 5.02
CA SER A 21 -7.00 1.25 3.78
C SER A 21 -7.89 1.43 2.55
N ASP A 22 -7.66 2.51 1.80
CA ASP A 22 -8.27 2.76 0.48
C ASP A 22 -7.68 1.83 -0.60
N GLU A 23 -6.75 0.98 -0.20
CA GLU A 23 -6.10 0.00 -1.05
C GLU A 23 -6.39 -1.45 -0.60
N GLN A 24 -6.89 -2.28 -1.53
CA GLN A 24 -7.07 -3.73 -1.37
C GLN A 24 -6.26 -4.50 -2.44
N PRO A 25 -4.93 -4.54 -2.33
CA PRO A 25 -4.07 -5.10 -3.38
C PRO A 25 -4.11 -6.63 -3.41
N HIS A 26 -3.73 -7.22 -4.54
CA HIS A 26 -3.41 -8.64 -4.62
C HIS A 26 -2.15 -8.96 -3.79
N GLU A 27 -2.01 -10.18 -3.27
CA GLU A 27 -0.80 -10.59 -2.50
C GLU A 27 0.48 -10.41 -3.33
N LEU A 28 0.42 -10.74 -4.62
CA LEU A 28 1.52 -10.50 -5.56
C LEU A 28 1.96 -9.04 -5.65
N GLU A 29 1.08 -8.08 -5.40
CA GLU A 29 1.44 -6.67 -5.39
C GLU A 29 2.19 -6.29 -4.10
N LEU A 30 1.74 -6.78 -2.94
CA LEU A 30 2.48 -6.64 -1.68
C LEU A 30 3.88 -7.24 -1.81
N LYS A 31 3.94 -8.41 -2.45
CA LYS A 31 5.17 -9.11 -2.77
C LYS A 31 6.09 -8.30 -3.68
N ARG A 32 5.57 -7.79 -4.80
CA ARG A 32 6.29 -6.94 -5.76
C ARG A 32 6.87 -5.70 -5.07
N ARG A 33 6.13 -5.06 -4.16
CA ARG A 33 6.61 -3.91 -3.37
C ARG A 33 7.76 -4.27 -2.45
N ALA A 34 7.63 -5.35 -1.69
CA ALA A 34 8.70 -5.83 -0.80
C ALA A 34 9.97 -6.14 -1.59
N LEU A 35 9.83 -6.77 -2.76
CA LEU A 35 10.94 -7.05 -3.67
C LEU A 35 11.59 -5.79 -4.22
N LYS A 36 10.78 -4.79 -4.58
CA LYS A 36 11.28 -3.51 -5.09
C LYS A 36 12.05 -2.74 -4.03
N GLN A 37 11.57 -2.75 -2.79
CA GLN A 37 12.29 -2.19 -1.65
C GLN A 37 13.63 -2.89 -1.42
N GLN A 38 13.65 -4.23 -1.42
CA GLN A 38 14.89 -5.00 -1.32
C GLN A 38 15.86 -4.67 -2.45
N ALA A 39 15.40 -4.75 -3.71
CA ALA A 39 16.21 -4.49 -4.88
C ALA A 39 16.80 -3.07 -4.88
N LEU A 40 16.04 -2.06 -4.46
CA LEU A 40 16.54 -0.69 -4.36
C LEU A 40 17.55 -0.53 -3.23
N ALA A 41 17.33 -1.16 -2.07
CA ALA A 41 18.31 -1.15 -0.98
C ALA A 41 19.63 -1.78 -1.43
N GLU A 42 19.60 -2.97 -2.05
CA GLU A 42 20.78 -3.66 -2.58
C GLU A 42 21.50 -2.84 -3.67
N VAL A 43 20.77 -2.13 -4.54
CA VAL A 43 21.38 -1.24 -5.54
C VAL A 43 22.05 -0.03 -4.88
N LEU A 44 21.45 0.55 -3.84
CA LEU A 44 22.00 1.72 -3.14
C LEU A 44 23.21 1.38 -2.28
N THR A 45 23.25 0.17 -1.69
CA THR A 45 24.39 -0.34 -0.92
C THR A 45 25.49 -0.92 -1.81
N GLY A 46 25.17 -1.17 -3.09
CA GLY A 46 26.10 -1.70 -4.09
C GLY A 46 26.21 -3.23 -4.11
N GLU A 47 25.26 -3.91 -3.47
CA GLU A 47 25.13 -5.38 -3.44
C GLU A 47 24.51 -5.93 -4.73
N ALA A 48 23.67 -5.15 -5.42
CA ALA A 48 23.08 -5.49 -6.71
C ALA A 48 23.38 -4.45 -7.79
N THR A 49 23.35 -4.89 -9.05
CA THR A 49 23.45 -4.03 -10.23
C THR A 49 22.16 -4.09 -11.06
N THR A 50 21.92 -3.05 -11.85
CA THR A 50 20.76 -3.00 -12.74
C THR A 50 21.15 -3.30 -14.19
N GLU A 51 20.20 -3.84 -14.95
CA GLU A 51 20.31 -4.02 -16.40
C GLU A 51 19.04 -3.55 -17.12
N LYS A 52 19.17 -3.18 -18.39
CA LYS A 52 18.04 -2.74 -19.21
C LYS A 52 17.47 -3.91 -20.02
N ARG A 53 16.16 -4.14 -19.91
CA ARG A 53 15.39 -5.12 -20.69
C ARG A 53 14.19 -4.40 -21.30
N GLY A 54 14.20 -4.21 -22.61
CA GLY A 54 13.15 -3.43 -23.28
C GLY A 54 13.03 -1.99 -22.75
N ALA A 55 11.83 -1.60 -22.32
CA ALA A 55 11.54 -0.30 -21.69
C ALA A 55 11.79 -0.30 -20.18
N SER A 56 12.17 -1.45 -19.62
CA SER A 56 12.35 -1.68 -18.20
C SER A 56 13.83 -1.65 -17.82
N THR A 57 14.13 -1.15 -16.62
CA THR A 57 15.40 -1.40 -15.94
C THR A 57 15.11 -2.33 -14.78
N VAL A 58 15.79 -3.48 -14.75
CA VAL A 58 15.56 -4.54 -13.77
C VAL A 58 16.79 -4.77 -12.90
N ALA A 59 16.57 -5.33 -11.71
CA ALA A 59 17.63 -5.87 -10.85
C ALA A 59 17.35 -7.36 -10.60
N LYS A 60 18.41 -8.17 -10.58
CA LYS A 60 18.34 -9.57 -10.19
C LYS A 60 18.62 -9.69 -8.70
N ILE A 61 17.67 -10.26 -7.97
CA ILE A 61 17.70 -10.33 -6.49
C ILE A 61 17.71 -11.76 -5.95
N GLY A 62 17.57 -12.76 -6.81
CA GLY A 62 17.39 -14.14 -6.35
C GLY A 62 17.10 -15.12 -7.47
N LYS A 63 16.47 -16.23 -7.11
CA LYS A 63 16.06 -17.27 -8.04
C LYS A 63 14.70 -17.88 -7.68
N LYS A 64 13.71 -17.73 -8.55
CA LYS A 64 12.41 -18.39 -8.41
C LYS A 64 12.32 -19.61 -9.34
N GLN A 65 11.92 -20.77 -8.81
CA GLN A 65 11.79 -22.02 -9.58
C GLN A 65 13.03 -22.38 -10.42
N SER A 66 14.24 -22.17 -9.88
CA SER A 66 15.53 -22.33 -10.56
C SER A 66 15.82 -21.35 -11.71
N LYS A 67 14.88 -20.45 -12.06
CA LYS A 67 15.11 -19.30 -12.94
C LYS A 67 15.57 -18.10 -12.11
N ASP A 68 16.17 -17.12 -12.77
CA ASP A 68 16.58 -15.88 -12.13
C ASP A 68 15.34 -15.03 -11.82
N GLN A 69 15.28 -14.45 -10.62
CA GLN A 69 14.18 -13.57 -10.23
C GLN A 69 14.57 -12.12 -10.46
N TYR A 70 13.82 -11.43 -11.32
CA TYR A 70 14.02 -10.03 -11.66
C TYR A 70 12.97 -9.14 -10.99
N VAL A 71 13.35 -7.89 -10.72
CA VAL A 71 12.47 -6.85 -10.21
C VAL A 71 12.61 -5.62 -11.09
N GLU A 72 11.49 -5.14 -11.60
CA GLU A 72 11.45 -3.90 -12.37
C GLU A 72 11.60 -2.67 -11.47
N LEU A 73 12.70 -1.93 -11.65
CA LEU A 73 13.04 -0.74 -10.88
C LEU A 73 12.72 0.57 -11.60
N LYS A 74 12.75 0.58 -12.93
CA LYS A 74 12.44 1.79 -13.73
C LYS A 74 11.64 1.43 -14.97
N ARG A 75 10.69 2.29 -15.33
CA ARG A 75 9.91 2.24 -16.57
C ARG A 75 10.00 3.59 -17.27
N GLU A 76 10.36 3.57 -18.55
CA GLU A 76 10.39 4.75 -19.40
C GLU A 76 9.49 4.52 -20.62
N LYS A 77 8.20 4.81 -20.49
CA LYS A 77 7.19 4.54 -21.53
C LYS A 77 5.96 5.44 -21.41
N THR A 78 5.06 5.32 -22.37
CA THR A 78 3.68 5.79 -22.24
C THR A 78 2.79 4.57 -22.06
N ASP A 79 2.14 4.48 -20.91
CA ASP A 79 1.19 3.40 -20.65
C ASP A 79 -0.22 3.79 -21.08
N LYS A 80 -1.04 2.77 -21.36
CA LYS A 80 -2.42 2.94 -21.79
C LYS A 80 -3.36 2.59 -20.65
N ILE A 81 -4.29 3.49 -20.35
CA ILE A 81 -5.35 3.27 -19.37
C ILE A 81 -6.67 3.01 -20.09
N PHE A 82 -7.35 1.91 -19.74
CA PHE A 82 -8.72 1.65 -20.18
C PHE A 82 -9.69 2.14 -19.10
N VAL A 83 -10.42 3.22 -19.39
CA VAL A 83 -11.33 3.88 -18.46
C VAL A 83 -12.78 3.70 -18.88
N ILE A 84 -13.59 3.07 -18.03
CA ILE A 84 -15.04 3.02 -18.22
C ILE A 84 -15.73 4.12 -17.42
N LEU A 85 -16.60 4.89 -18.08
CA LEU A 85 -17.54 5.78 -17.39
C LEU A 85 -18.84 5.01 -17.14
N ALA A 86 -19.30 4.89 -15.90
CA ALA A 86 -20.45 4.06 -15.52
C ALA A 86 -21.52 4.86 -14.76
N GLU A 87 -22.75 4.83 -15.26
CA GLU A 87 -23.94 5.34 -14.56
C GLU A 87 -24.89 4.19 -14.20
N PHE A 88 -25.81 4.46 -13.27
CA PHE A 88 -26.58 3.41 -12.62
C PHE A 88 -28.00 3.27 -13.16
N GLY A 89 -28.53 2.06 -13.06
CA GLY A 89 -29.93 1.75 -13.31
C GLY A 89 -30.80 1.97 -12.08
N ASN A 90 -32.08 1.60 -12.18
CA ASN A 90 -33.04 1.73 -11.06
C ASN A 90 -33.55 0.36 -10.59
N GLU A 91 -33.04 -0.74 -11.15
CA GLU A 91 -33.42 -2.06 -10.66
C GLU A 91 -32.77 -2.33 -9.30
N ARG A 92 -33.53 -2.93 -8.38
CA ARG A 92 -33.02 -3.31 -7.06
C ARG A 92 -32.51 -4.72 -7.12
N HIS A 93 -31.29 -4.94 -6.67
CA HIS A 93 -30.83 -6.30 -6.43
C HIS A 93 -31.52 -6.85 -5.18
N PRO A 94 -31.99 -8.11 -5.16
CA PRO A 94 -32.72 -8.67 -4.01
C PRO A 94 -31.98 -8.57 -2.67
N ASP A 95 -30.65 -8.71 -2.71
CA ASP A 95 -29.79 -8.60 -1.51
C ASP A 95 -29.56 -7.15 -1.05
N PHE A 96 -29.87 -6.16 -1.88
CA PHE A 96 -29.66 -4.74 -1.61
C PHE A 96 -30.99 -3.96 -1.73
N PRO A 97 -31.98 -4.24 -0.84
CA PRO A 97 -33.26 -3.54 -0.85
C PRO A 97 -33.11 -2.08 -0.41
N ASP A 98 -34.09 -1.25 -0.73
CA ASP A 98 -34.18 0.16 -0.35
C ASP A 98 -34.27 0.31 1.18
N ARG A 99 -33.12 0.47 1.85
CA ARG A 99 -33.01 0.54 3.31
C ARG A 99 -31.67 1.16 3.72
N ASP A 100 -31.70 1.93 4.81
CA ASP A 100 -30.54 2.35 5.60
C ASP A 100 -30.09 1.22 6.55
N THR A 101 -28.82 0.83 6.46
CA THR A 101 -28.21 -0.31 7.14
C THR A 101 -27.13 0.07 8.15
N SER A 102 -26.63 1.31 8.12
CA SER A 102 -25.53 1.80 8.94
C SER A 102 -25.98 3.00 9.80
N PRO A 103 -26.27 2.81 11.10
CA PRO A 103 -26.74 3.90 11.96
C PRO A 103 -25.76 5.08 12.15
N ALA A 104 -24.48 4.88 11.81
CA ALA A 104 -23.41 5.87 11.99
C ALA A 104 -23.01 6.56 10.68
N THR A 105 -23.53 6.10 9.54
CA THR A 105 -23.25 6.65 8.22
C THR A 105 -24.53 7.29 7.70
N PRO A 106 -24.50 8.50 7.10
CA PRO A 106 -25.70 9.08 6.51
C PRO A 106 -26.37 8.10 5.52
N GLY A 107 -27.64 7.80 5.73
CA GLY A 107 -28.40 6.93 4.83
C GLY A 107 -28.76 7.60 3.49
N PRO A 108 -29.10 6.81 2.47
CA PRO A 108 -29.54 7.32 1.17
C PRO A 108 -30.80 8.19 1.29
N GLN A 109 -30.79 9.36 0.66
CA GLN A 109 -31.96 10.22 0.49
C GLN A 109 -32.84 9.79 -0.71
N ARG A 110 -32.27 9.00 -1.63
CA ARG A 110 -32.96 8.37 -2.76
C ARG A 110 -32.32 7.02 -3.09
N PHE A 111 -33.09 6.12 -3.69
CA PHE A 111 -32.64 4.77 -4.05
C PHE A 111 -32.53 4.53 -5.55
N ASP A 112 -32.97 5.46 -6.38
CA ASP A 112 -32.73 5.40 -7.82
C ASP A 112 -31.25 5.70 -8.09
N GLY A 113 -30.64 4.93 -9.01
CA GLY A 113 -29.21 5.05 -9.28
C GLY A 113 -28.84 6.43 -9.84
N PRO A 114 -27.72 7.03 -9.41
CA PRO A 114 -27.29 8.30 -9.97
C PRO A 114 -27.01 8.17 -11.47
N LEU A 115 -27.51 9.14 -12.21
CA LEU A 115 -27.04 9.40 -13.57
C LEU A 115 -25.98 10.49 -13.49
N ARG A 116 -25.13 10.56 -14.50
CA ARG A 116 -24.16 11.65 -14.60
C ARG A 116 -24.86 13.02 -14.59
N ASN A 117 -24.12 14.04 -14.18
CA ASN A 117 -24.50 15.45 -14.07
C ASN A 117 -25.65 15.69 -13.07
N GLN A 118 -25.73 14.87 -12.02
CA GLN A 118 -26.73 15.02 -10.95
C GLN A 118 -26.16 15.53 -9.62
N ILE A 119 -24.85 15.75 -9.55
CA ILE A 119 -24.22 16.39 -8.39
C ILE A 119 -24.72 17.85 -8.30
N PRO A 120 -25.27 18.29 -7.16
CA PRO A 120 -25.76 19.66 -7.01
C PRO A 120 -24.65 20.70 -7.20
N GLU A 121 -24.99 21.83 -7.83
CA GLU A 121 -24.08 22.97 -7.87
C GLU A 121 -23.90 23.52 -6.45
N PRO A 122 -22.66 23.62 -5.93
CA PRO A 122 -22.41 24.06 -4.56
C PRO A 122 -22.56 25.57 -4.41
N ASP A 123 -23.07 26.02 -3.25
CA ASP A 123 -23.03 27.44 -2.89
C ASP A 123 -21.62 27.81 -2.43
N ARG A 124 -20.87 28.49 -3.31
CA ARG A 124 -19.48 28.90 -3.07
C ARG A 124 -19.27 29.85 -1.88
N ALA A 125 -20.33 30.39 -1.27
CA ALA A 125 -20.23 31.15 -0.03
C ALA A 125 -20.01 30.27 1.22
N VAL A 126 -20.34 28.98 1.13
CA VAL A 126 -20.28 28.01 2.23
C VAL A 126 -19.63 26.67 1.86
N ASP A 127 -19.41 26.42 0.57
CA ASP A 127 -18.76 25.23 0.02
C ASP A 127 -17.69 25.62 -1.02
N ASN A 128 -16.42 25.47 -0.65
CA ASN A 128 -15.29 25.59 -1.57
C ASN A 128 -14.51 24.28 -1.71
N THR A 129 -15.12 23.14 -1.38
CA THR A 129 -14.51 21.81 -1.45
C THR A 129 -15.08 20.96 -2.58
N THR A 130 -16.36 21.14 -2.92
CA THR A 130 -17.02 20.33 -3.95
C THR A 130 -16.53 20.70 -5.35
N ILE A 131 -15.89 19.75 -6.02
CA ILE A 131 -15.61 19.82 -7.46
C ILE A 131 -16.93 19.70 -8.21
N TRP A 132 -17.23 20.67 -9.07
CA TRP A 132 -18.48 20.67 -9.83
C TRP A 132 -18.25 21.21 -11.23
N ARG A 133 -18.94 20.60 -12.21
CA ARG A 133 -19.02 21.03 -13.60
C ARG A 133 -20.48 20.90 -14.06
N PRO A 134 -20.93 21.75 -15.00
CA PRO A 134 -22.25 21.60 -15.59
C PRO A 134 -22.38 20.35 -16.47
N ASP A 135 -21.25 19.82 -16.97
CA ASP A 135 -21.22 18.60 -17.79
C ASP A 135 -19.91 17.82 -17.65
N PHE A 136 -19.94 16.72 -16.90
CA PHE A 136 -18.92 15.67 -16.83
C PHE A 136 -19.01 14.73 -18.04
N SER A 137 -18.81 15.31 -19.22
CA SER A 137 -18.86 14.59 -20.49
C SER A 137 -17.69 13.61 -20.66
N ARG A 138 -17.81 12.69 -21.63
CA ARG A 138 -16.68 11.88 -22.09
C ARG A 138 -15.46 12.73 -22.47
N GLN A 139 -15.68 13.88 -23.10
CA GLN A 139 -14.59 14.78 -23.49
C GLN A 139 -13.91 15.41 -22.26
N TYR A 140 -14.68 15.76 -21.23
CA TYR A 140 -14.11 16.25 -19.97
C TYR A 140 -13.12 15.23 -19.38
N PHE A 141 -13.51 13.95 -19.27
CA PHE A 141 -12.60 12.91 -18.78
C PHE A 141 -11.44 12.64 -19.73
N GLN A 142 -11.64 12.73 -21.06
CA GLN A 142 -10.53 12.60 -22.01
C GLN A 142 -9.47 13.68 -21.75
N ASP A 143 -9.89 14.91 -21.46
CA ASP A 143 -8.98 16.01 -21.16
C ASP A 143 -8.34 15.86 -19.77
N LEU A 144 -9.13 15.48 -18.76
CA LEU A 144 -8.66 15.25 -17.39
C LEU A 144 -7.62 14.13 -17.33
N TYR A 145 -7.81 13.04 -18.06
CA TYR A 145 -6.84 11.94 -18.07
C TYR A 145 -5.66 12.23 -18.99
N PHE A 146 -5.94 12.59 -20.24
CA PHE A 146 -4.97 12.39 -21.33
C PHE A 146 -4.57 13.67 -22.05
N SER A 147 -5.06 14.85 -21.66
CA SER A 147 -4.61 16.09 -22.29
C SER A 147 -3.11 16.31 -22.04
N ARG A 148 -2.32 16.32 -23.10
CA ARG A 148 -0.88 16.65 -23.06
C ARG A 148 -0.58 18.09 -23.47
N SER A 149 -1.62 18.91 -23.58
CA SER A 149 -1.45 20.34 -23.87
C SER A 149 -0.64 20.98 -22.76
N GLN A 150 0.30 21.87 -23.11
CA GLN A 150 1.15 22.52 -22.12
C GLN A 150 0.29 23.25 -21.07
N GLY A 151 0.48 22.89 -19.80
CA GLY A 151 -0.26 23.50 -18.68
C GLY A 151 -1.66 22.94 -18.44
N ALA A 152 -2.11 21.94 -19.20
CA ALA A 152 -3.37 21.26 -18.91
C ALA A 152 -3.31 20.59 -17.53
N ASN A 153 -4.41 20.69 -16.80
CA ASN A 153 -4.60 19.97 -15.55
C ASN A 153 -5.04 18.55 -15.86
N SER A 154 -4.08 17.64 -16.01
CA SER A 154 -4.36 16.26 -16.40
C SER A 154 -3.44 15.26 -15.72
N VAL A 155 -3.88 14.01 -15.65
CA VAL A 155 -3.08 12.87 -15.16
C VAL A 155 -1.83 12.69 -16.04
N ALA A 156 -1.98 12.75 -17.37
CA ALA A 156 -0.87 12.66 -18.30
C ALA A 156 0.21 13.72 -18.06
N ASN A 157 -0.17 14.99 -17.88
CA ASN A 157 0.79 16.06 -17.58
C ASN A 157 1.40 15.92 -16.19
N PHE A 158 0.62 15.48 -15.20
CA PHE A 158 1.14 15.24 -13.87
C PHE A 158 2.29 14.22 -13.91
N TYR A 159 2.04 13.05 -14.51
CA TYR A 159 3.05 12.00 -14.64
C TYR A 159 4.23 12.40 -15.52
N ASP A 160 4.00 13.14 -16.61
CA ASP A 160 5.06 13.73 -17.45
C ASP A 160 5.98 14.63 -16.61
N LYS A 161 5.42 15.49 -15.75
CA LYS A 161 6.23 16.37 -14.90
C LYS A 161 6.93 15.62 -13.78
N GLN A 162 6.23 14.76 -13.04
CA GLN A 162 6.81 14.04 -11.92
C GLN A 162 7.96 13.11 -12.34
N SER A 163 7.89 12.55 -13.55
CA SER A 163 8.93 11.71 -14.13
C SER A 163 10.01 12.49 -14.89
N SER A 164 9.87 13.80 -15.04
CA SER A 164 10.71 14.64 -15.92
C SER A 164 10.73 14.17 -17.38
N GLY A 165 9.57 13.78 -17.91
CA GLY A 165 9.35 13.39 -19.30
C GLY A 165 9.67 11.93 -19.63
N ARG A 166 9.98 11.10 -18.62
CA ARG A 166 10.28 9.66 -18.81
C ARG A 166 9.03 8.80 -18.89
N TYR A 167 7.94 9.26 -18.28
CA TYR A 167 6.72 8.48 -18.11
C TYR A 167 5.48 9.37 -18.24
N THR A 168 4.45 8.88 -18.92
CA THR A 168 3.13 9.52 -19.01
C THR A 168 2.08 8.47 -19.37
N VAL A 169 0.82 8.89 -19.49
CA VAL A 169 -0.30 8.00 -19.81
C VAL A 169 -1.10 8.53 -21.00
N ASP A 170 -1.68 7.61 -21.74
CA ASP A 170 -2.69 7.83 -22.79
C ASP A 170 -3.77 6.75 -22.63
N GLY A 171 -4.82 6.75 -23.46
CA GLY A 171 -5.78 5.65 -23.43
C GLY A 171 -7.17 5.97 -23.93
N LEU A 172 -8.12 5.16 -23.47
CA LEU A 172 -9.51 5.20 -23.90
C LEU A 172 -10.41 5.60 -22.73
N ILE A 173 -11.14 6.70 -22.91
CA ILE A 173 -12.37 6.97 -22.16
C ILE A 173 -13.56 6.41 -22.96
N THR A 174 -14.37 5.56 -22.35
CA THR A 174 -15.60 5.06 -23.01
C THR A 174 -16.70 6.12 -23.05
N ASP A 175 -17.74 5.85 -23.83
CA ASP A 175 -19.03 6.50 -23.55
C ASP A 175 -19.56 6.00 -22.19
N TRP A 176 -20.42 6.78 -21.56
CA TRP A 176 -21.09 6.36 -20.33
C TRP A 176 -21.92 5.11 -20.58
N VAL A 177 -21.60 4.03 -19.86
CA VAL A 177 -22.37 2.78 -19.86
C VAL A 177 -23.36 2.81 -18.70
N LYS A 178 -24.56 2.27 -18.92
CA LYS A 178 -25.59 2.20 -17.89
C LYS A 178 -25.70 0.79 -17.34
N VAL A 179 -25.23 0.55 -16.12
CA VAL A 179 -25.38 -0.75 -15.46
C VAL A 179 -26.82 -0.99 -15.01
N ARG A 180 -27.17 -2.26 -14.78
CA ARG A 180 -28.56 -2.67 -14.55
C ARG A 180 -29.13 -2.16 -13.23
N TYR A 181 -28.35 -2.27 -12.15
CA TYR A 181 -28.81 -2.02 -10.79
C TYR A 181 -28.52 -0.59 -10.34
N ASN A 182 -29.20 -0.18 -9.27
CA ASN A 182 -28.90 1.06 -8.56
C ASN A 182 -27.57 0.95 -7.78
N GLU A 183 -27.07 2.09 -7.29
CA GLU A 183 -25.77 2.17 -6.65
C GLU A 183 -25.67 1.29 -5.39
N ALA A 184 -26.77 1.09 -4.66
CA ALA A 184 -26.83 0.18 -3.51
C ALA A 184 -26.23 -1.21 -3.78
N ARG A 185 -26.40 -1.77 -4.99
CA ARG A 185 -25.80 -3.06 -5.36
C ARG A 185 -24.27 -3.04 -5.34
N TYR A 186 -23.69 -1.88 -5.58
CA TYR A 186 -22.27 -1.72 -5.84
C TYR A 186 -21.55 -1.00 -4.69
N GLY A 187 -22.14 0.06 -4.13
CA GLY A 187 -21.52 0.93 -3.14
C GLY A 187 -21.83 0.59 -1.68
N ARG A 188 -23.01 0.00 -1.38
CA ARG A 188 -23.45 -0.18 0.02
C ARG A 188 -22.39 -0.83 0.91
N SER A 189 -22.06 -0.17 2.02
CA SER A 189 -20.97 -0.52 2.93
C SER A 189 -21.23 -0.06 4.38
N ASN A 190 -20.23 -0.10 5.28
CA ASN A 190 -20.29 0.37 6.68
C ASN A 190 -21.37 -0.27 7.58
N GLY A 191 -21.86 -1.45 7.19
CA GLY A 191 -22.94 -2.17 7.86
C GLY A 191 -23.21 -3.50 7.16
N TYR A 192 -24.06 -3.46 6.14
CA TYR A 192 -24.29 -4.59 5.24
C TYR A 192 -23.76 -4.24 3.84
N PRO A 193 -23.03 -5.13 3.14
CA PRO A 193 -22.79 -6.54 3.46
C PRO A 193 -21.58 -6.76 4.37
N CYS A 194 -20.80 -5.71 4.65
CA CYS A 194 -19.66 -5.75 5.55
C CYS A 194 -19.56 -4.43 6.33
N ALA A 195 -18.79 -4.45 7.42
CA ALA A 195 -18.59 -3.29 8.28
C ALA A 195 -17.55 -2.30 7.72
N ASP A 196 -16.81 -2.70 6.69
CA ASP A 196 -15.78 -1.87 6.06
C ASP A 196 -16.41 -0.89 5.06
N ASN A 197 -15.66 0.15 4.68
CA ASN A 197 -16.02 1.09 3.61
C ASN A 197 -15.97 0.46 2.22
N ILE A 198 -15.08 -0.53 2.02
CA ILE A 198 -14.92 -1.25 0.74
C ILE A 198 -15.34 -2.72 0.92
N CYS A 199 -16.54 -3.04 0.44
CA CYS A 199 -17.09 -4.40 0.51
C CYS A 199 -17.01 -5.13 -0.84
N ASN A 200 -17.14 -6.47 -0.82
CA ASN A 200 -17.03 -7.34 -2.02
C ASN A 200 -18.01 -7.00 -3.15
N ASN A 201 -19.12 -6.33 -2.86
CA ASN A 201 -20.14 -5.93 -3.81
C ASN A 201 -19.64 -4.86 -4.81
N SER A 202 -18.67 -4.02 -4.43
CA SER A 202 -18.04 -3.02 -5.31
C SER A 202 -17.42 -3.64 -6.56
N ARG A 203 -16.80 -4.82 -6.44
CA ARG A 203 -16.18 -5.56 -7.56
C ARG A 203 -17.18 -5.96 -8.64
N GLU A 204 -18.46 -6.00 -8.32
CA GLU A 204 -19.51 -6.34 -9.30
C GLU A 204 -19.79 -5.18 -10.23
N LEU A 205 -19.47 -3.94 -9.84
CA LEU A 205 -19.51 -2.82 -10.77
C LEU A 205 -18.49 -3.02 -11.90
N ILE A 206 -17.29 -3.50 -11.57
CA ILE A 206 -16.24 -3.79 -12.56
C ILE A 206 -16.75 -4.78 -13.59
N LYS A 207 -17.29 -5.92 -13.13
CA LYS A 207 -17.84 -6.97 -13.99
C LYS A 207 -19.04 -6.51 -14.81
N ASP A 208 -19.99 -5.82 -14.20
CA ASP A 208 -21.20 -5.36 -14.88
C ASP A 208 -20.87 -4.27 -15.90
N ALA A 209 -19.97 -3.34 -15.57
CA ALA A 209 -19.56 -2.26 -16.46
C ALA A 209 -18.80 -2.76 -17.69
N VAL A 210 -17.83 -3.68 -17.54
CA VAL A 210 -17.13 -4.27 -18.70
C VAL A 210 -18.08 -5.12 -19.55
N THR A 211 -19.01 -5.85 -18.92
CA THR A 211 -20.02 -6.64 -19.62
C THR A 211 -20.97 -5.74 -20.43
N GLN A 212 -21.45 -4.67 -19.82
CA GLN A 212 -22.33 -3.70 -20.47
C GLN A 212 -21.60 -2.98 -21.60
N TRP A 213 -20.34 -2.57 -21.40
CA TRP A 213 -19.54 -1.95 -22.45
C TRP A 213 -19.39 -2.86 -23.67
N VAL A 214 -19.06 -4.15 -23.49
CA VAL A 214 -18.99 -5.11 -24.61
C VAL A 214 -20.35 -5.25 -25.31
N ALA A 215 -21.44 -5.33 -24.54
CA ALA A 215 -22.79 -5.40 -25.11
C ALA A 215 -23.13 -4.15 -25.95
N ASP A 216 -22.79 -2.96 -25.46
CA ASP A 216 -23.00 -1.69 -26.16
C ASP A 216 -22.15 -1.59 -27.43
N ARG A 217 -20.89 -2.04 -27.39
CA ARG A 217 -20.01 -2.10 -28.57
C ARG A 217 -20.56 -3.05 -29.64
N LYS A 218 -21.07 -4.23 -29.23
CA LYS A 218 -21.73 -5.19 -30.14
C LYS A 218 -23.03 -4.63 -30.72
N ALA A 219 -23.84 -3.95 -29.90
CA ALA A 219 -25.04 -3.26 -30.35
C ALA A 219 -24.73 -2.13 -31.34
N ALA A 220 -23.58 -1.46 -31.18
CA ALA A 220 -23.05 -0.47 -32.12
C ALA A 220 -22.42 -1.09 -33.39
N GLY A 221 -22.44 -2.41 -33.54
CA GLY A 221 -22.00 -3.13 -34.74
C GLY A 221 -20.55 -3.60 -34.73
N GLN A 222 -19.83 -3.50 -33.61
CA GLN A 222 -18.48 -4.09 -33.49
C GLN A 222 -18.56 -5.61 -33.30
N THR A 223 -17.65 -6.35 -33.92
CA THR A 223 -17.51 -7.80 -33.69
C THR A 223 -16.65 -8.08 -32.46
N SER A 224 -16.75 -9.28 -31.88
CA SER A 224 -15.89 -9.69 -30.75
C SER A 224 -14.41 -9.56 -31.11
N GLU A 225 -14.03 -9.89 -32.34
CA GLU A 225 -12.63 -9.79 -32.80
C GLU A 225 -12.14 -8.33 -32.83
N GLN A 226 -12.99 -7.38 -33.21
CA GLN A 226 -12.63 -5.95 -33.20
C GLN A 226 -12.46 -5.42 -31.77
N ILE A 227 -13.34 -5.85 -30.86
CA ILE A 227 -13.26 -5.49 -29.45
C ILE A 227 -11.99 -6.08 -28.82
N THR A 228 -11.72 -7.38 -29.03
CA THR A 228 -10.49 -8.03 -28.58
C THR A 228 -9.25 -7.36 -29.13
N ALA A 229 -9.23 -7.03 -30.44
CA ALA A 229 -8.09 -6.37 -31.05
C ALA A 229 -7.79 -5.00 -30.43
N ALA A 230 -8.83 -4.22 -30.09
CA ALA A 230 -8.66 -2.95 -29.41
C ALA A 230 -8.15 -3.11 -27.97
N LEU A 231 -8.67 -4.10 -27.23
CA LEU A 231 -8.28 -4.34 -25.84
C LEU A 231 -6.87 -4.91 -25.69
N ARG A 232 -6.35 -5.65 -26.68
CA ARG A 232 -4.96 -6.15 -26.66
C ARG A 232 -3.90 -5.04 -26.64
N GLU A 233 -4.25 -3.80 -26.97
CA GLU A 233 -3.33 -2.68 -26.82
C GLU A 233 -3.14 -2.24 -25.36
N TYR A 234 -3.95 -2.76 -24.44
CA TYR A 234 -3.95 -2.47 -23.01
C TYR A 234 -3.50 -3.67 -22.17
N ASP A 235 -2.95 -4.70 -22.79
CA ASP A 235 -2.35 -5.89 -22.17
C ASP A 235 -0.95 -6.03 -22.80
N VAL A 236 0.01 -5.28 -22.27
CA VAL A 236 1.40 -5.23 -22.73
C VAL A 236 2.40 -5.18 -21.57
N TRP A 237 1.93 -5.32 -20.33
CA TRP A 237 2.74 -5.30 -19.13
C TRP A 237 2.45 -6.51 -18.25
N ASP A 238 3.41 -7.44 -18.19
CA ASP A 238 3.41 -8.51 -17.20
C ASP A 238 3.85 -7.93 -15.85
N ARG A 239 2.88 -7.44 -15.08
CA ARG A 239 3.09 -6.79 -13.79
C ARG A 239 3.87 -7.65 -12.80
N TYR A 240 3.69 -8.96 -12.86
CA TYR A 240 4.18 -9.89 -11.84
C TYR A 240 5.28 -10.82 -12.35
N ASP A 241 5.74 -10.67 -13.59
CA ASP A 241 6.68 -11.60 -14.26
C ASP A 241 6.16 -13.04 -14.09
N TYR A 242 4.90 -13.25 -14.49
CA TYR A 242 4.11 -14.45 -14.22
C TYR A 242 4.79 -15.73 -14.71
N ASP A 243 5.51 -15.65 -15.84
CA ASP A 243 6.20 -16.80 -16.43
C ASP A 243 7.69 -16.93 -16.00
N PHE A 244 8.19 -15.96 -15.24
CA PHE A 244 9.53 -15.87 -14.66
C PHE A 244 10.67 -15.81 -15.68
N ASP A 245 10.49 -15.13 -16.81
CA ASP A 245 11.55 -14.90 -17.79
C ASP A 245 12.27 -13.54 -17.62
N GLY A 246 11.69 -12.66 -16.81
CA GLY A 246 12.19 -11.32 -16.49
C GLY A 246 11.96 -10.29 -17.58
N ASP A 247 11.05 -10.51 -18.53
CA ASP A 247 10.54 -9.53 -19.49
C ASP A 247 9.15 -9.03 -19.07
N PHE A 248 9.13 -7.90 -18.38
CA PHE A 248 7.88 -7.25 -18.00
C PHE A 248 7.12 -6.64 -19.19
N ASN A 249 7.69 -6.57 -20.40
CA ASN A 249 7.09 -5.86 -21.55
C ASN A 249 6.34 -6.79 -22.50
N GLU A 250 5.58 -7.74 -21.94
CA GLU A 250 4.78 -8.70 -22.68
C GLU A 250 3.38 -8.86 -22.07
N PRO A 251 2.38 -9.40 -22.82
CA PRO A 251 1.03 -9.58 -22.31
C PRO A 251 0.92 -10.72 -21.30
N ASP A 252 0.14 -10.52 -20.25
CA ASP A 252 -0.18 -11.55 -19.24
C ASP A 252 -1.66 -12.00 -19.30
N GLY A 253 -2.45 -11.38 -20.17
CA GLY A 253 -3.89 -11.63 -20.37
C GLY A 253 -4.81 -10.75 -19.54
N TYR A 254 -4.26 -9.91 -18.67
CA TYR A 254 -4.98 -8.91 -17.89
C TYR A 254 -4.77 -7.51 -18.50
N ILE A 255 -5.77 -6.64 -18.33
CA ILE A 255 -5.62 -5.22 -18.71
C ILE A 255 -4.63 -4.56 -17.74
N ASP A 256 -3.53 -4.00 -18.27
CA ASP A 256 -2.42 -3.40 -17.53
C ASP A 256 -2.88 -2.37 -16.51
N HIS A 257 -3.82 -1.52 -16.94
CA HIS A 257 -4.31 -0.35 -16.21
C HIS A 257 -5.81 -0.16 -16.50
N PHE A 258 -6.67 -0.56 -15.56
CA PHE A 258 -8.13 -0.41 -15.66
C PHE A 258 -8.66 0.57 -14.61
N GLN A 259 -9.49 1.52 -15.04
CA GLN A 259 -10.16 2.44 -14.13
C GLN A 259 -11.65 2.57 -14.44
N ILE A 260 -12.43 2.88 -13.41
CA ILE A 260 -13.85 3.18 -13.56
C ILE A 260 -14.20 4.50 -12.88
N VAL A 261 -14.88 5.37 -13.63
CA VAL A 261 -15.50 6.58 -13.08
C VAL A 261 -16.98 6.32 -12.93
N HIS A 262 -17.51 6.37 -11.71
CA HIS A 262 -18.94 6.18 -11.47
C HIS A 262 -19.69 7.52 -11.38
N ALA A 263 -20.96 7.53 -11.77
CA ALA A 263 -21.83 8.69 -11.60
C ALA A 263 -22.10 8.97 -10.12
N GLY A 264 -22.28 10.23 -9.74
CA GLY A 264 -22.48 10.62 -8.33
C GLY A 264 -21.19 10.97 -7.59
N GLY A 265 -21.33 11.41 -6.33
CA GLY A 265 -20.22 11.78 -5.46
C GLY A 265 -19.64 10.58 -4.71
N ASP A 266 -18.48 10.79 -4.10
CA ASP A 266 -17.80 9.80 -3.27
C ASP A 266 -18.51 9.61 -1.93
N GLN A 267 -18.55 8.38 -1.43
CA GLN A 267 -18.91 8.12 -0.03
C GLN A 267 -17.93 8.80 0.93
N ALA A 268 -16.64 8.85 0.58
CA ALA A 268 -15.58 9.46 1.40
C ALA A 268 -15.77 10.98 1.61
N ASP A 269 -16.42 11.64 0.64
CA ASP A 269 -16.76 13.06 0.69
C ASP A 269 -18.19 13.32 1.20
N GLY A 270 -18.90 12.26 1.61
CA GLY A 270 -20.25 12.35 2.15
C GLY A 270 -21.33 12.66 1.11
N ASP A 271 -21.41 11.85 0.04
CA ASP A 271 -22.43 12.04 -1.02
C ASP A 271 -23.83 12.32 -0.44
N PRO A 272 -24.44 13.47 -0.79
CA PRO A 272 -25.67 13.95 -0.14
C PRO A 272 -26.93 13.18 -0.55
N TRP A 273 -26.87 12.32 -1.56
CA TRP A 273 -28.02 11.62 -2.13
C TRP A 273 -28.03 10.13 -1.84
N GLN A 274 -26.89 9.49 -1.96
CA GLN A 274 -26.71 8.04 -1.87
C GLN A 274 -26.15 7.65 -0.49
N GLY A 275 -25.43 8.54 0.20
CA GLY A 275 -24.99 8.28 1.57
C GLY A 275 -24.21 6.96 1.67
N GLU A 276 -24.63 6.05 2.54
CA GLU A 276 -24.03 4.71 2.66
C GLU A 276 -24.09 3.86 1.37
N ASP A 277 -25.00 4.16 0.44
CA ASP A 277 -25.11 3.47 -0.85
C ASP A 277 -24.10 3.98 -1.88
N ALA A 278 -23.46 5.14 -1.66
CA ALA A 278 -22.43 5.69 -2.53
C ALA A 278 -21.18 4.79 -2.53
N LEU A 279 -20.50 4.69 -3.67
CA LEU A 279 -19.19 4.03 -3.72
C LEU A 279 -18.12 4.88 -3.03
N TRP A 280 -17.27 4.21 -2.25
CA TRP A 280 -16.03 4.76 -1.72
C TRP A 280 -14.91 4.63 -2.76
N SER A 281 -14.19 5.70 -3.10
CA SER A 281 -13.02 5.63 -4.00
C SER A 281 -11.94 4.71 -3.47
N HIS A 282 -11.43 3.80 -4.30
CA HIS A 282 -10.38 2.87 -3.87
C HIS A 282 -9.65 2.22 -5.06
N ARG A 283 -8.52 1.58 -4.74
CA ARG A 283 -7.89 0.57 -5.58
C ARG A 283 -8.18 -0.84 -5.05
N GLY A 284 -8.47 -1.78 -5.94
CA GLY A 284 -8.67 -3.17 -5.57
C GLY A 284 -8.26 -4.18 -6.64
N TYR A 285 -8.37 -5.47 -6.30
CA TYR A 285 -8.28 -6.57 -7.25
C TYR A 285 -9.64 -7.29 -7.37
N ALA A 286 -10.18 -7.41 -8.58
CA ALA A 286 -11.49 -7.98 -8.84
C ALA A 286 -11.46 -9.51 -8.67
N PHE A 287 -12.40 -10.06 -7.88
CA PHE A 287 -12.65 -11.50 -7.75
C PHE A 287 -11.39 -12.38 -7.60
N LYS A 288 -10.41 -11.95 -6.78
CA LYS A 288 -9.16 -12.70 -6.52
C LYS A 288 -9.43 -14.18 -6.21
N ASN A 289 -8.80 -15.08 -6.96
CA ASN A 289 -8.75 -16.52 -6.70
C ASN A 289 -7.71 -17.19 -7.60
N TYR A 290 -7.33 -18.44 -7.32
CA TYR A 290 -6.30 -19.15 -8.08
C TYR A 290 -6.82 -20.19 -9.09
N ASN A 291 -8.11 -20.11 -9.44
CA ASN A 291 -8.80 -21.12 -10.25
C ASN A 291 -9.37 -20.57 -11.58
N SER A 292 -9.44 -19.25 -11.74
CA SER A 292 -9.98 -18.56 -12.91
C SER A 292 -9.05 -17.44 -13.35
N GLY A 293 -9.19 -16.96 -14.59
CA GLY A 293 -8.25 -16.02 -15.22
C GLY A 293 -7.89 -16.42 -16.66
N PRO A 294 -7.09 -15.60 -17.38
CA PRO A 294 -6.62 -15.88 -18.73
C PRO A 294 -5.64 -17.06 -18.75
N GLY A 295 -5.61 -17.80 -19.86
CA GLY A 295 -4.56 -18.80 -20.14
C GLY A 295 -4.18 -19.71 -18.95
N ALA A 296 -2.90 -19.71 -18.58
CA ALA A 296 -2.40 -20.34 -17.36
C ALA A 296 -2.31 -19.37 -16.17
N ASN A 297 -2.41 -18.06 -16.41
CA ASN A 297 -2.34 -17.00 -15.41
C ASN A 297 -3.67 -16.90 -14.64
N LYS A 298 -3.88 -17.81 -13.69
CA LYS A 298 -5.14 -17.94 -12.94
C LYS A 298 -5.11 -17.10 -11.66
N LEU A 299 -5.29 -15.79 -11.77
CA LEU A 299 -5.31 -14.87 -10.61
C LEU A 299 -6.72 -14.36 -10.27
N GLY A 300 -7.77 -14.89 -10.89
CA GLY A 300 -9.14 -14.40 -10.74
C GLY A 300 -9.41 -13.25 -11.71
N GLY A 301 -10.25 -12.30 -11.33
CA GLY A 301 -10.61 -11.14 -12.17
C GLY A 301 -12.03 -11.19 -12.74
N ALA A 302 -12.40 -10.11 -13.42
CA ALA A 302 -13.62 -10.01 -14.20
C ALA A 302 -13.32 -10.25 -15.69
N PRO A 303 -13.94 -11.25 -16.35
CA PRO A 303 -13.75 -11.46 -17.79
C PRO A 303 -14.42 -10.34 -18.59
N ILE A 304 -13.75 -9.85 -19.63
CA ILE A 304 -14.29 -8.82 -20.51
C ILE A 304 -15.07 -9.50 -21.64
N GLY A 305 -16.32 -9.86 -21.37
CA GLY A 305 -17.18 -10.58 -22.31
C GLY A 305 -16.55 -11.90 -22.79
N ASP A 306 -16.53 -12.11 -24.10
CA ASP A 306 -15.92 -13.27 -24.79
C ASP A 306 -14.54 -12.96 -25.38
N THR A 307 -13.88 -11.88 -24.94
CA THR A 307 -12.65 -11.38 -25.58
C THR A 307 -11.40 -12.20 -25.24
N GLY A 308 -11.45 -12.96 -24.15
CA GLY A 308 -10.32 -13.71 -23.57
C GLY A 308 -9.45 -12.89 -22.60
N LEU A 309 -9.68 -11.58 -22.50
CA LEU A 309 -8.97 -10.66 -21.59
C LEU A 309 -9.76 -10.43 -20.30
N TRP A 310 -9.05 -10.07 -19.25
CA TRP A 310 -9.59 -9.95 -17.89
C TRP A 310 -9.19 -8.63 -17.23
N VAL A 311 -10.02 -8.14 -16.32
CA VAL A 311 -9.64 -7.07 -15.38
C VAL A 311 -9.31 -7.73 -14.04
N GLY A 312 -8.06 -7.59 -13.61
CA GLY A 312 -7.59 -8.00 -12.29
C GLY A 312 -7.58 -6.80 -11.36
N ASP A 313 -6.48 -6.06 -11.36
CA ASP A 313 -6.37 -4.78 -10.66
C ASP A 313 -7.27 -3.70 -11.29
N TYR A 314 -7.89 -2.88 -10.45
CA TYR A 314 -8.73 -1.76 -10.85
C TYR A 314 -8.62 -0.61 -9.86
N THR A 315 -8.99 0.59 -10.31
CA THR A 315 -9.27 1.72 -9.44
C THR A 315 -10.67 2.28 -9.73
N VAL A 316 -11.39 2.74 -8.71
CA VAL A 316 -12.71 3.37 -8.84
C VAL A 316 -12.69 4.79 -8.26
N GLN A 317 -13.25 5.74 -9.00
CA GLN A 317 -13.35 7.15 -8.62
C GLN A 317 -14.74 7.72 -8.94
N PRO A 318 -15.17 8.78 -8.23
CA PRO A 318 -16.45 9.44 -8.47
C PRO A 318 -16.40 10.38 -9.68
N GLU A 319 -17.59 10.79 -10.12
CA GLU A 319 -17.80 11.72 -11.22
C GLU A 319 -17.14 13.08 -10.98
N ASN A 320 -17.17 13.56 -9.73
CA ASN A 320 -16.52 14.78 -9.29
C ASN A 320 -15.08 14.59 -8.81
N GLY A 321 -14.41 13.48 -9.20
CA GLY A 321 -12.98 13.32 -8.97
C GLY A 321 -12.16 14.42 -9.64
N GLY A 322 -11.22 15.02 -8.90
CA GLY A 322 -10.21 15.91 -9.47
C GLY A 322 -8.95 15.16 -9.88
N VAL A 323 -8.04 15.82 -10.59
CA VAL A 323 -6.76 15.20 -11.04
C VAL A 323 -5.97 14.60 -9.87
N SER A 324 -6.12 15.13 -8.64
CA SER A 324 -5.50 14.58 -7.43
C SER A 324 -5.84 13.11 -7.18
N VAL A 325 -7.12 12.76 -7.13
CA VAL A 325 -7.58 11.40 -6.83
C VAL A 325 -7.16 10.46 -7.95
N PHE A 326 -7.38 10.82 -9.21
CA PHE A 326 -6.98 9.99 -10.35
C PHE A 326 -5.46 9.74 -10.40
N ALA A 327 -4.65 10.74 -10.06
CA ALA A 327 -3.20 10.58 -10.00
C ALA A 327 -2.72 9.80 -8.77
N HIS A 328 -3.40 9.92 -7.63
CA HIS A 328 -3.11 9.13 -6.43
C HIS A 328 -3.38 7.65 -6.67
N GLU A 329 -4.57 7.33 -7.17
CA GLU A 329 -5.00 5.96 -7.46
C GLU A 329 -4.13 5.28 -8.51
N PHE A 330 -3.72 6.02 -9.55
CA PHE A 330 -2.75 5.51 -10.52
C PHE A 330 -1.34 5.34 -9.91
N GLY A 331 -1.01 6.06 -8.84
CA GLY A 331 0.24 5.87 -8.07
C GLY A 331 0.30 4.49 -7.43
N HIS A 332 -0.82 4.03 -6.85
CA HIS A 332 -0.95 2.67 -6.34
C HIS A 332 -0.85 1.62 -7.42
N ASP A 333 -1.43 1.88 -8.60
CA ASP A 333 -1.34 0.98 -9.74
C ASP A 333 0.11 0.77 -10.23
N LEU A 334 0.97 1.79 -10.06
CA LEU A 334 2.41 1.68 -10.28
C LEU A 334 3.19 1.02 -9.12
N GLY A 335 2.52 0.72 -8.02
CA GLY A 335 3.04 0.00 -6.87
C GLY A 335 3.59 0.88 -5.75
N LEU A 336 3.09 2.11 -5.61
CA LEU A 336 3.31 2.91 -4.41
C LEU A 336 2.26 2.58 -3.34
N PRO A 337 2.65 2.37 -2.06
CA PRO A 337 1.69 2.25 -0.98
C PRO A 337 1.14 3.62 -0.56
N ASP A 338 0.06 3.59 0.21
CA ASP A 338 -0.36 4.75 0.99
C ASP A 338 0.71 5.15 2.00
N HIS A 339 0.90 6.47 2.14
CA HIS A 339 1.80 7.06 3.12
C HIS A 339 1.10 7.71 4.30
N TYR A 340 -0.23 7.82 4.30
CA TYR A 340 -0.98 8.15 5.51
C TYR A 340 -1.08 6.94 6.45
N ASP A 341 -1.64 7.14 7.64
CA ASP A 341 -1.85 6.05 8.60
C ASP A 341 -3.13 5.30 8.24
N THR A 342 -3.01 4.10 7.69
CA THR A 342 -4.12 3.31 7.13
C THR A 342 -4.98 2.62 8.20
N ASN A 343 -4.68 2.84 9.48
CA ASN A 343 -5.40 2.27 10.63
C ASN A 343 -6.19 3.32 11.43
N GLY A 344 -6.49 4.46 10.81
CA GLY A 344 -7.31 5.53 11.39
C GLY A 344 -6.53 6.52 12.27
N GLY A 345 -5.20 6.58 12.09
CA GLY A 345 -4.33 7.58 12.71
C GLY A 345 -4.05 8.80 11.81
N SER A 346 -3.02 9.57 12.18
CA SER A 346 -2.42 10.60 11.32
C SER A 346 -0.91 10.50 11.45
N ASN A 347 -0.15 10.99 10.47
CA ASN A 347 1.30 10.99 10.53
C ASN A 347 1.90 12.27 9.94
N GLY A 348 3.23 12.34 9.88
CA GLY A 348 3.96 13.51 9.40
C GLY A 348 3.97 13.70 7.88
N VAL A 349 3.52 12.72 7.07
CA VAL A 349 3.67 12.78 5.61
C VAL A 349 2.79 13.86 4.99
N ASN A 350 1.47 13.83 5.23
CA ASN A 350 0.51 14.84 4.75
C ASN A 350 0.78 15.26 3.29
N TRP A 351 0.82 16.56 3.00
CA TRP A 351 1.08 17.15 1.67
C TRP A 351 2.56 17.10 1.25
N TRP A 352 3.43 16.36 1.92
CA TRP A 352 4.78 16.09 1.40
C TRP A 352 4.80 14.98 0.34
N SER A 353 3.71 14.22 0.20
CA SER A 353 3.50 13.29 -0.90
C SER A 353 2.04 13.27 -1.32
N ILE A 354 1.77 13.12 -2.62
CA ILE A 354 0.45 12.74 -3.13
C ILE A 354 -0.01 11.39 -2.58
N MET A 355 0.88 10.47 -2.19
CA MET A 355 0.49 9.20 -1.55
C MET A 355 0.13 9.39 -0.07
N GLY A 356 0.32 10.58 0.49
CA GLY A 356 -0.22 10.96 1.80
C GLY A 356 -1.54 11.70 1.60
N GLN A 357 -1.51 13.03 1.77
CA GLN A 357 -2.66 13.87 1.47
C GLN A 357 -2.60 14.36 0.02
N ASN A 358 -3.48 13.82 -0.83
CA ASN A 358 -3.45 14.05 -2.28
C ASN A 358 -4.14 15.36 -2.73
N ARG A 359 -5.08 15.89 -1.93
CA ARG A 359 -5.95 17.00 -2.36
C ARG A 359 -5.28 18.35 -2.08
N VAL A 360 -4.95 19.09 -3.13
CA VAL A 360 -4.61 20.53 -3.07
C VAL A 360 -5.42 21.29 -4.12
N SER A 361 -5.30 22.62 -4.14
CA SER A 361 -5.99 23.47 -5.10
C SER A 361 -5.14 24.68 -5.52
N ALA A 362 -5.42 25.23 -6.70
CA ALA A 362 -5.00 26.59 -7.00
C ALA A 362 -5.96 27.60 -6.31
N PRO A 363 -5.57 28.87 -6.18
CA PRO A 363 -6.45 29.88 -5.61
C PRO A 363 -7.80 29.96 -6.33
N GLY A 364 -8.89 29.79 -5.58
CA GLY A 364 -10.27 29.84 -6.10
C GLY A 364 -10.78 28.53 -6.71
N GLU A 365 -9.98 27.47 -6.72
CA GLU A 365 -10.40 26.13 -7.11
C GLU A 365 -10.88 25.33 -5.88
N ALA A 366 -11.75 24.35 -6.14
CA ALA A 366 -12.16 23.38 -5.14
C ALA A 366 -10.97 22.48 -4.72
N THR A 367 -11.03 21.94 -3.51
CA THR A 367 -9.99 21.01 -3.02
C THR A 367 -9.94 19.76 -3.91
N GLY A 368 -8.73 19.31 -4.23
CA GLY A 368 -8.53 18.11 -5.07
C GLY A 368 -8.52 18.37 -6.57
N GLU A 369 -8.83 19.58 -7.04
CA GLU A 369 -8.65 19.95 -8.45
C GLU A 369 -7.19 19.79 -8.88
N ARG A 370 -6.24 20.03 -7.96
CA ARG A 370 -4.80 19.90 -8.21
C ARG A 370 -4.18 18.77 -7.39
N PRO A 371 -3.31 17.94 -7.97
CA PRO A 371 -2.49 17.00 -7.21
C PRO A 371 -1.32 17.70 -6.52
N ASN A 372 -0.86 17.12 -5.43
CA ASN A 372 0.46 17.39 -4.89
C ASN A 372 1.54 16.54 -5.59
N GLU A 373 2.81 16.76 -5.26
CA GLU A 373 3.92 16.02 -5.84
C GLU A 373 4.17 14.67 -5.17
N PHE A 374 4.78 13.75 -5.90
CA PHE A 374 5.41 12.58 -5.31
C PHE A 374 6.57 12.99 -4.39
N SER A 375 6.79 12.24 -3.31
CA SER A 375 7.98 12.38 -2.48
C SER A 375 9.25 11.98 -3.21
N ALA A 376 10.42 12.28 -2.63
CA ALA A 376 11.68 11.80 -3.16
C ALA A 376 11.76 10.27 -3.13
N TRP A 377 11.17 9.64 -2.10
CA TRP A 377 11.08 8.19 -2.01
C TRP A 377 10.17 7.62 -3.09
N ASP A 378 9.00 8.21 -3.34
CA ASP A 378 8.08 7.78 -4.40
C ASP A 378 8.76 7.84 -5.77
N LYS A 379 9.45 8.96 -6.06
CA LYS A 379 10.24 9.09 -7.30
C LYS A 379 11.38 8.08 -7.34
N LEU A 380 12.03 7.75 -6.22
CA LEU A 380 13.07 6.74 -6.16
C LEU A 380 12.49 5.35 -6.48
N GLN A 381 11.37 4.98 -5.86
CA GLN A 381 10.65 3.74 -6.13
C GLN A 381 10.24 3.64 -7.59
N LEU A 382 9.73 4.71 -8.20
CA LEU A 382 9.33 4.68 -9.61
C LEU A 382 10.50 4.79 -10.62
N GLY A 383 11.73 4.94 -10.13
CA GLY A 383 12.91 5.12 -10.99
C GLY A 383 13.05 6.52 -11.57
N TRP A 384 12.30 7.49 -11.05
CA TRP A 384 12.18 8.87 -11.50
C TRP A 384 13.02 9.86 -10.71
N LEU A 385 13.61 9.50 -9.58
CA LEU A 385 14.49 10.42 -8.87
C LEU A 385 15.87 10.48 -9.55
N ASP A 386 16.36 11.68 -9.85
CA ASP A 386 17.78 11.94 -10.10
C ASP A 386 18.47 12.32 -8.77
N TYR A 387 19.45 11.54 -8.33
CA TYR A 387 20.02 11.66 -6.99
C TYR A 387 21.53 11.40 -6.94
N GLU A 388 22.18 12.02 -5.97
CA GLU A 388 23.52 11.64 -5.53
C GLU A 388 23.43 10.62 -4.38
N ILE A 389 24.45 9.76 -4.26
CA ILE A 389 24.58 8.82 -3.14
C ILE A 389 25.75 9.27 -2.26
N ALA A 390 25.55 9.18 -0.95
CA ALA A 390 26.60 9.29 0.06
C ALA A 390 26.44 8.20 1.12
N VAL A 391 27.48 8.00 1.91
CA VAL A 391 27.46 7.07 3.05
C VAL A 391 27.64 7.86 4.34
N ALA A 392 26.95 7.45 5.40
CA ALA A 392 27.14 8.01 6.74
C ALA A 392 28.63 8.05 7.12
N GLY A 393 29.05 9.16 7.72
CA GLY A 393 30.45 9.39 8.06
C GLY A 393 31.31 9.98 6.92
N GLN A 394 30.75 10.27 5.75
CA GLN A 394 31.44 11.10 4.75
C GLN A 394 31.30 12.59 5.06
N GLU A 395 32.24 13.41 4.58
CA GLU A 395 32.07 14.86 4.51
C GLU A 395 32.16 15.30 3.05
N ARG A 396 31.07 15.83 2.50
CA ARG A 396 30.99 16.24 1.10
C ARG A 396 29.98 17.37 0.93
N THR A 397 30.17 18.18 -0.10
CA THR A 397 29.22 19.22 -0.50
C THR A 397 28.57 18.83 -1.81
N PHE A 398 27.25 18.95 -1.84
CA PHE A 398 26.40 18.62 -2.99
C PHE A 398 25.70 19.88 -3.48
N GLN A 399 25.51 19.96 -4.79
CA GLN A 399 24.65 20.97 -5.41
C GLN A 399 23.41 20.26 -5.91
N LEU A 400 22.27 20.57 -5.31
CA LEU A 400 20.98 20.02 -5.69
C LEU A 400 20.22 21.00 -6.59
N GLY A 401 19.52 20.45 -7.57
CA GLY A 401 18.50 21.12 -8.37
C GLY A 401 17.13 21.08 -7.68
N PRO A 402 16.07 21.54 -8.34
CA PRO A 402 14.71 21.44 -7.84
C PRO A 402 14.22 19.99 -7.77
N HIS A 403 13.40 19.66 -6.77
CA HIS A 403 12.70 18.38 -6.64
C HIS A 403 11.71 18.16 -7.80
N GLU A 404 11.19 19.25 -8.34
CA GLU A 404 10.03 19.28 -9.22
C GLU A 404 10.36 18.74 -10.63
N TYR A 405 11.60 18.88 -11.09
CA TYR A 405 12.04 18.44 -12.43
C TYR A 405 13.56 18.22 -12.50
N ASN A 406 13.99 17.38 -13.45
CA ASN A 406 15.41 17.13 -13.70
C ASN A 406 16.13 18.39 -14.21
N SER A 407 17.30 18.65 -13.65
CA SER A 407 18.21 19.71 -14.09
C SER A 407 19.59 19.11 -14.38
N LYS A 408 20.61 19.95 -14.59
CA LYS A 408 22.01 19.46 -14.62
C LYS A 408 22.52 19.00 -13.25
N LYS A 409 21.78 19.32 -12.19
CA LYS A 409 22.06 18.94 -10.80
C LYS A 409 21.00 17.94 -10.35
N ALA A 410 21.43 16.96 -9.56
CA ALA A 410 20.56 15.97 -8.95
C ALA A 410 19.45 16.64 -8.12
N GLN A 411 18.25 16.06 -8.13
CA GLN A 411 17.09 16.53 -7.38
C GLN A 411 17.23 16.25 -5.87
N GLY A 412 17.96 15.18 -5.52
CA GLY A 412 18.10 14.75 -4.13
C GLY A 412 19.45 14.09 -3.81
N LEU A 413 19.57 13.75 -2.52
CA LEU A 413 20.70 13.04 -1.93
C LEU A 413 20.15 11.86 -1.11
N VAL A 414 20.64 10.66 -1.39
CA VAL A 414 20.40 9.46 -0.58
C VAL A 414 21.65 9.19 0.25
N VAL A 415 21.51 9.18 1.58
CA VAL A 415 22.59 8.87 2.53
C VAL A 415 22.35 7.48 3.10
N VAL A 416 23.20 6.52 2.73
CA VAL A 416 23.21 5.15 3.26
C VAL A 416 23.66 5.18 4.72
N LEU A 417 22.86 4.59 5.61
CA LEU A 417 23.12 4.51 7.05
C LEU A 417 23.61 3.12 7.43
N PRO A 418 24.26 2.97 8.60
CA PRO A 418 24.45 1.64 9.20
C PRO A 418 23.10 0.97 9.46
N ASP A 419 23.06 -0.35 9.35
CA ASP A 419 21.86 -1.15 9.57
C ASP A 419 21.26 -0.90 10.97
N ILE A 420 19.94 -0.94 11.05
CA ILE A 420 19.22 -0.98 12.31
C ILE A 420 18.95 -2.42 12.73
N ALA A 421 19.27 -2.75 13.98
CA ALA A 421 18.84 -4.01 14.58
C ALA A 421 17.41 -3.85 15.13
N LYS A 422 16.50 -4.72 14.71
CA LYS A 422 15.13 -4.84 15.25
C LYS A 422 14.95 -6.19 15.91
N SER A 423 14.38 -6.17 17.11
CA SER A 423 14.02 -7.38 17.85
C SER A 423 12.56 -7.72 17.60
N PHE A 424 12.29 -8.98 17.27
CA PHE A 424 10.97 -9.55 17.07
C PHE A 424 10.68 -10.52 18.21
N ASP A 425 9.52 -10.36 18.85
CA ASP A 425 9.00 -11.29 19.83
C ASP A 425 7.92 -12.13 19.15
N TYR A 426 8.26 -13.37 18.82
CA TYR A 426 7.36 -14.33 18.23
C TYR A 426 6.48 -15.02 19.28
N GLY A 427 6.62 -14.67 20.56
CA GLY A 427 5.87 -15.23 21.68
C GLY A 427 6.53 -16.45 22.29
N ALA A 428 6.13 -16.77 23.52
CA ALA A 428 6.70 -17.89 24.28
C ALA A 428 6.48 -19.25 23.58
N PRO A 429 7.43 -20.20 23.76
CA PRO A 429 7.21 -21.63 23.50
C PRO A 429 5.93 -22.15 24.15
N PHE A 430 5.35 -23.23 23.59
CA PHE A 430 4.13 -23.83 24.15
C PHE A 430 4.44 -24.49 25.50
N GLU A 431 5.56 -25.21 25.56
CA GLU A 431 6.12 -25.77 26.77
C GLU A 431 7.63 -25.50 26.85
N GLY A 432 8.22 -25.65 28.03
CA GLY A 432 9.67 -25.45 28.20
C GLY A 432 10.14 -24.01 27.97
N SER A 433 11.35 -23.88 27.40
CA SER A 433 12.07 -22.63 27.16
C SER A 433 12.43 -22.40 25.70
N ARG A 434 12.23 -23.40 24.83
CA ARG A 434 12.55 -23.35 23.40
C ARG A 434 11.45 -23.98 22.57
N MET A 435 11.38 -23.57 21.30
CA MET A 435 10.53 -24.17 20.27
C MET A 435 11.31 -24.32 18.97
N TRP A 436 10.87 -25.21 18.08
CA TRP A 436 11.38 -25.28 16.72
C TRP A 436 10.84 -24.13 15.89
N TRP A 437 11.69 -23.56 15.04
CA TRP A 437 11.34 -22.52 14.09
C TRP A 437 11.92 -22.88 12.73
N SER A 438 11.09 -22.70 11.70
CA SER A 438 11.47 -22.86 10.30
C SER A 438 12.42 -21.78 9.79
N GLU A 439 12.66 -20.73 10.59
CA GLU A 439 13.10 -19.42 10.12
C GLU A 439 12.05 -18.75 9.22
N LYS A 440 12.36 -17.53 8.79
CA LYS A 440 11.65 -16.83 7.73
C LYS A 440 12.62 -16.30 6.70
N GLY A 441 12.22 -16.32 5.45
CA GLY A 441 13.03 -15.85 4.34
C GLY A 441 12.45 -16.30 3.01
N ASN A 442 13.05 -15.78 1.95
CA ASN A 442 12.66 -16.07 0.57
C ASN A 442 13.46 -17.27 0.05
N ASP A 443 12.90 -18.01 -0.90
CA ASP A 443 13.52 -19.18 -1.56
C ASP A 443 14.04 -20.25 -0.57
N LEU A 444 13.35 -20.40 0.57
CA LEU A 444 13.74 -21.39 1.56
C LEU A 444 13.26 -22.79 1.14
N ASP A 445 14.13 -23.77 1.36
CA ASP A 445 13.77 -25.19 1.37
C ASP A 445 14.26 -25.77 2.70
N HIS A 446 13.62 -25.37 3.78
CA HIS A 446 13.99 -25.75 5.14
C HIS A 446 13.28 -27.04 5.55
N SER A 447 13.96 -27.93 6.26
CA SER A 447 13.33 -29.13 6.80
C SER A 447 13.96 -29.62 8.09
N MET A 448 13.19 -30.40 8.85
CA MET A 448 13.69 -31.24 9.94
C MET A 448 13.18 -32.66 9.73
N THR A 449 14.07 -33.64 9.78
CA THR A 449 13.78 -35.05 9.50
C THR A 449 14.16 -35.96 10.66
N ALA A 450 13.27 -36.85 11.08
CA ALA A 450 13.52 -37.88 12.10
C ALA A 450 13.24 -39.28 11.54
N ALA A 451 14.02 -40.28 11.98
CA ALA A 451 13.73 -41.68 11.70
C ALA A 451 12.62 -42.20 12.62
N LEU A 452 11.70 -43.01 12.08
CA LEU A 452 10.60 -43.63 12.83
C LEU A 452 10.54 -45.12 12.53
N ASP A 453 10.80 -45.94 13.55
CA ASP A 453 10.65 -47.38 13.48
C ASP A 453 9.22 -47.78 13.88
N LEU A 454 8.36 -47.98 12.89
CA LEU A 454 6.98 -48.43 13.08
C LEU A 454 6.82 -49.93 12.80
N ARG A 455 7.91 -50.70 12.73
CA ARG A 455 7.84 -52.15 12.50
C ARG A 455 7.10 -52.84 13.64
N GLY A 456 6.19 -53.74 13.26
CA GLY A 456 5.33 -54.44 14.23
C GLY A 456 4.24 -53.58 14.87
N LYS A 457 4.06 -52.32 14.42
CA LYS A 457 2.96 -51.44 14.85
C LYS A 457 1.76 -51.56 13.93
N THR A 458 0.56 -51.30 14.44
CA THR A 458 -0.70 -51.34 13.67
C THR A 458 -1.34 -49.98 13.44
N THR A 459 -1.13 -49.04 14.35
CA THR A 459 -1.54 -47.64 14.19
C THR A 459 -0.40 -46.70 14.54
N ALA A 460 -0.41 -45.51 13.94
CA ALA A 460 0.51 -44.43 14.27
C ALA A 460 -0.10 -43.06 13.94
N ALA A 461 0.17 -42.06 14.77
CA ALA A 461 -0.22 -40.67 14.51
C ALA A 461 0.82 -39.70 15.05
N LEU A 462 1.02 -38.61 14.32
CA LEU A 462 1.75 -37.42 14.76
C LEU A 462 0.77 -36.42 15.36
N SER A 463 1.15 -35.85 16.50
CA SER A 463 0.54 -34.67 17.10
C SER A 463 1.62 -33.65 17.44
N LEU A 464 1.39 -32.37 17.21
CA LEU A 464 2.27 -31.29 17.65
C LEU A 464 1.47 -30.02 17.94
N LYS A 465 2.06 -29.10 18.70
CA LYS A 465 1.58 -27.72 18.81
C LYS A 465 2.26 -26.89 17.75
N ALA A 466 1.48 -26.16 16.96
CA ALA A 466 1.98 -25.27 15.93
C ALA A 466 1.53 -23.83 16.18
N ARG A 467 2.40 -22.88 15.90
CA ARG A 467 2.05 -21.47 15.69
C ARG A 467 2.68 -21.07 14.37
N TYR A 468 1.96 -20.38 13.50
CA TYR A 468 2.48 -20.11 12.16
C TYR A 468 1.88 -18.84 11.57
N ASP A 469 2.69 -18.21 10.73
CA ASP A 469 2.33 -17.09 9.88
C ASP A 469 3.10 -17.28 8.57
N VAL A 470 2.43 -17.92 7.61
CA VAL A 470 2.99 -18.45 6.38
C VAL A 470 2.21 -17.82 5.22
N GLU A 471 2.91 -17.29 4.22
CA GLU A 471 2.27 -16.58 3.09
C GLU A 471 1.23 -17.49 2.43
N THR A 472 -0.02 -17.00 2.37
CA THR A 472 -1.14 -17.77 1.84
C THR A 472 -0.94 -18.03 0.35
N ASP A 473 -1.09 -19.27 -0.08
CA ASP A 473 -1.01 -19.72 -1.48
C ASP A 473 0.38 -19.68 -2.15
N TYR A 474 1.42 -19.23 -1.44
CA TYR A 474 2.80 -19.17 -1.94
C TYR A 474 3.78 -19.98 -1.10
N ASP A 475 3.69 -19.82 0.22
CA ASP A 475 4.53 -20.52 1.17
C ASP A 475 3.76 -21.67 1.83
N TYR A 476 4.49 -22.75 2.11
CA TYR A 476 3.87 -23.97 2.63
C TYR A 476 4.79 -24.70 3.60
N LEU A 477 4.21 -25.19 4.70
CA LEU A 477 4.78 -26.29 5.47
C LEU A 477 4.10 -27.60 5.10
N TYR A 478 4.88 -28.54 4.59
CA TYR A 478 4.47 -29.90 4.32
C TYR A 478 4.86 -30.84 5.46
N VAL A 479 3.95 -31.71 5.86
CA VAL A 479 4.26 -32.90 6.66
C VAL A 479 4.44 -34.06 5.71
N GLU A 480 5.60 -34.69 5.72
CA GLU A 480 5.99 -35.71 4.75
C GLU A 480 6.48 -36.98 5.44
N ALA A 481 6.19 -38.14 4.86
CA ALA A 481 6.77 -39.41 5.27
C ALA A 481 7.48 -40.12 4.11
N SER A 482 8.60 -40.80 4.42
CA SER A 482 9.37 -41.50 3.40
C SER A 482 8.80 -42.89 3.13
N ASN A 483 8.68 -43.24 1.85
CA ASN A 483 8.37 -44.59 1.39
C ASN A 483 9.62 -45.49 1.42
N GLU A 484 9.43 -46.81 1.31
CA GLU A 484 10.55 -47.78 1.34
C GLU A 484 11.51 -47.62 0.14
N ASP A 485 11.04 -47.07 -0.97
CA ASP A 485 11.84 -46.73 -2.14
C ASP A 485 12.65 -45.43 -1.97
N GLY A 486 12.50 -44.74 -0.84
CA GLY A 486 13.17 -43.48 -0.52
C GLY A 486 12.47 -42.23 -1.05
N SER A 487 11.35 -42.35 -1.76
CA SER A 487 10.50 -41.22 -2.14
C SER A 487 9.76 -40.63 -0.92
N TRP A 488 9.22 -39.42 -1.06
CA TRP A 488 8.47 -38.73 -0.01
C TRP A 488 7.03 -38.49 -0.45
N THR A 489 6.09 -38.63 0.50
CA THR A 489 4.67 -38.33 0.29
C THR A 489 4.26 -37.21 1.24
N GLN A 490 3.64 -36.15 0.73
CA GLN A 490 2.95 -35.13 1.54
C GLN A 490 1.67 -35.72 2.13
N LEU A 491 1.44 -35.51 3.43
CA LEU A 491 0.39 -36.18 4.19
C LEU A 491 -0.77 -35.24 4.50
N ASP A 492 -1.98 -35.78 4.42
CA ASP A 492 -3.17 -35.13 4.94
C ASP A 492 -3.13 -35.03 6.46
N GLY A 493 -3.72 -33.96 7.00
CA GLY A 493 -3.83 -33.72 8.42
C GLY A 493 -4.81 -32.62 8.73
N THR A 494 -4.88 -32.24 10.00
CA THR A 494 -5.67 -31.09 10.45
C THR A 494 -4.82 -30.14 11.28
N ALA A 495 -5.12 -28.85 11.16
CA ALA A 495 -4.66 -27.80 12.06
C ALA A 495 -5.89 -27.21 12.76
N ASN A 496 -5.95 -27.31 14.09
CA ASN A 496 -7.11 -26.98 14.92
C ASN A 496 -8.42 -27.65 14.45
N GLY A 497 -8.34 -28.88 13.95
CA GLY A 497 -9.49 -29.62 13.40
C GLY A 497 -9.91 -29.22 11.98
N VAL A 498 -9.27 -28.22 11.36
CA VAL A 498 -9.48 -27.84 9.96
C VAL A 498 -8.51 -28.64 9.07
N PRO A 499 -8.96 -29.30 7.99
CA PRO A 499 -8.07 -29.99 7.07
C PRO A 499 -6.99 -29.07 6.50
N PHE A 500 -5.80 -29.62 6.25
CA PHE A 500 -4.74 -28.94 5.52
C PHE A 500 -5.23 -28.38 4.18
N VAL A 501 -4.73 -27.20 3.81
CA VAL A 501 -4.99 -26.59 2.51
C VAL A 501 -4.30 -27.38 1.40
N ARG A 502 -4.60 -27.06 0.15
CA ARG A 502 -3.94 -27.66 -1.02
C ARG A 502 -3.11 -26.60 -1.72
N ASP A 503 -1.88 -26.95 -2.07
CA ASP A 503 -1.10 -26.13 -2.99
C ASP A 503 -1.63 -26.24 -4.44
N SER A 504 -1.01 -25.50 -5.36
CA SER A 504 -1.36 -25.53 -6.79
C SER A 504 -1.15 -26.90 -7.46
N GLY A 505 -0.32 -27.77 -6.87
CA GLY A 505 -0.13 -29.17 -7.28
C GLY A 505 -1.10 -30.15 -6.61
N ASN A 506 -2.08 -29.65 -5.85
CA ASN A 506 -3.03 -30.42 -5.05
C ASN A 506 -2.40 -31.25 -3.92
N ALA A 507 -1.21 -30.87 -3.43
CA ALA A 507 -0.57 -31.49 -2.27
C ALA A 507 -1.07 -30.85 -0.96
N PRO A 508 -1.32 -31.65 0.10
CA PRO A 508 -1.72 -31.13 1.42
C PRO A 508 -0.59 -30.36 2.11
N ALA A 509 -0.91 -29.19 2.67
CA ALA A 509 0.04 -28.36 3.40
C ALA A 509 -0.62 -27.45 4.45
N ILE A 510 0.21 -26.88 5.33
CA ILE A 510 -0.15 -25.77 6.21
C ILE A 510 0.33 -24.47 5.57
N SER A 511 -0.57 -23.50 5.44
CA SER A 511 -0.33 -22.13 4.98
C SER A 511 -1.34 -21.19 5.67
N GLY A 512 -1.14 -19.87 5.60
CA GLY A 512 -1.94 -18.87 6.31
C GLY A 512 -1.42 -18.55 7.72
N SER A 513 -2.28 -18.02 8.59
CA SER A 513 -1.90 -17.53 9.92
C SER A 513 -2.71 -18.18 11.04
N SER A 514 -2.05 -18.53 12.14
CA SER A 514 -2.69 -18.96 13.40
C SER A 514 -3.02 -17.79 14.34
N ALA A 515 -2.89 -16.53 13.87
CA ALA A 515 -3.14 -15.31 14.64
C ALA A 515 -2.36 -15.27 15.98
N GLY A 516 -1.12 -15.74 15.95
CA GLY A 516 -0.25 -15.81 17.12
C GLY A 516 -0.62 -16.89 18.16
N GLN A 517 -1.65 -17.70 17.91
CA GLN A 517 -2.08 -18.76 18.81
C GLN A 517 -1.38 -20.09 18.52
N TRP A 518 -1.17 -20.88 19.57
CA TRP A 518 -0.78 -22.29 19.45
C TRP A 518 -2.01 -23.14 19.12
N VAL A 519 -1.96 -23.86 18.01
CA VAL A 519 -3.01 -24.75 17.53
C VAL A 519 -2.53 -26.20 17.52
N ASP A 520 -3.48 -27.13 17.67
CA ASP A 520 -3.21 -28.56 17.57
C ASP A 520 -3.08 -28.99 16.12
N VAL A 521 -1.95 -29.61 15.76
CA VAL A 521 -1.77 -30.26 14.46
C VAL A 521 -1.79 -31.77 14.65
N ALA A 522 -2.60 -32.47 13.85
CA ALA A 522 -2.75 -33.91 13.88
C ALA A 522 -2.60 -34.51 12.48
N VAL A 523 -1.75 -35.52 12.33
CA VAL A 523 -1.47 -36.19 11.05
C VAL A 523 -1.51 -37.71 11.25
N PRO A 524 -2.44 -38.44 10.59
CA PRO A 524 -2.46 -39.89 10.63
C PRO A 524 -1.26 -40.48 9.90
N LEU A 525 -0.62 -41.48 10.50
CA LEU A 525 0.52 -42.20 9.96
C LEU A 525 0.24 -43.70 9.75
N ASP A 526 -1.03 -44.13 9.87
CA ASP A 526 -1.43 -45.54 9.77
C ASP A 526 -0.99 -46.20 8.45
N ALA A 527 -0.91 -45.45 7.35
CA ALA A 527 -0.40 -45.93 6.06
C ALA A 527 1.07 -46.38 6.10
N TYR A 528 1.81 -45.97 7.13
CA TYR A 528 3.21 -46.29 7.39
C TYR A 528 3.40 -47.26 8.56
N ALA A 529 2.33 -47.67 9.24
CA ALA A 529 2.39 -48.69 10.28
C ALA A 529 2.96 -50.00 9.71
N GLY A 530 3.80 -50.67 10.51
CA GLY A 530 4.51 -51.89 10.11
C GLY A 530 5.81 -51.65 9.32
N LYS A 531 6.11 -50.42 8.92
CA LYS A 531 7.28 -50.07 8.09
C LYS A 531 8.35 -49.35 8.91
N ASN A 532 9.57 -49.32 8.38
CA ASN A 532 10.57 -48.34 8.82
C ASN A 532 10.45 -47.11 7.92
N THR A 533 10.21 -45.93 8.49
CA THR A 533 9.97 -44.70 7.73
C THR A 533 10.77 -43.54 8.32
N LYS A 534 10.69 -42.37 7.68
CA LYS A 534 11.19 -41.10 8.20
C LYS A 534 10.04 -40.11 8.15
N LEU A 535 9.95 -39.27 9.16
CA LEU A 535 9.04 -38.12 9.21
C LEU A 535 9.83 -36.86 8.90
N ARG A 536 9.27 -35.99 8.07
CA ARG A 536 9.85 -34.69 7.73
C ARG A 536 8.81 -33.58 7.84
N LEU A 537 9.17 -32.49 8.50
CA LEU A 537 8.51 -31.20 8.33
C LEU A 537 9.34 -30.41 7.31
N ALA A 538 8.74 -29.99 6.21
CA ALA A 538 9.41 -29.26 5.13
C ALA A 538 8.72 -27.92 4.91
N TYR A 539 9.40 -26.82 5.25
CA TYR A 539 8.97 -25.46 5.01
C TYR A 539 9.60 -24.97 3.70
N ARG A 540 8.76 -24.61 2.74
CA ARG A 540 9.17 -24.13 1.43
C ARG A 540 8.54 -22.78 1.17
N THR A 541 9.38 -21.81 0.81
CA THR A 541 8.93 -20.46 0.51
C THR A 541 9.29 -20.07 -0.90
N ASP A 542 8.54 -19.12 -1.43
CA ASP A 542 8.84 -18.56 -2.74
C ASP A 542 9.80 -17.36 -2.64
N GLY A 543 10.09 -16.72 -3.78
CA GLY A 543 11.13 -15.69 -3.85
C GLY A 543 10.84 -14.35 -3.16
N ALA A 544 9.71 -14.16 -2.46
CA ALA A 544 9.53 -12.95 -1.63
C ALA A 544 8.40 -13.01 -0.61
N PHE A 545 8.29 -11.94 0.18
CA PHE A 545 7.26 -11.74 1.23
C PHE A 545 7.18 -12.93 2.19
N ALA A 546 8.21 -13.06 3.02
CA ALA A 546 8.25 -14.08 4.06
C ALA A 546 7.70 -13.54 5.42
N PRO A 547 6.45 -13.89 5.81
CA PRO A 547 5.93 -13.68 7.16
C PRO A 547 6.70 -14.52 8.20
N GLN A 548 6.21 -14.68 9.43
CA GLN A 548 7.02 -15.20 10.55
C GLN A 548 7.51 -16.66 10.39
N GLY A 549 6.93 -17.42 9.46
CA GLY A 549 7.24 -18.82 9.21
C GLY A 549 6.43 -19.76 10.11
N PHE A 550 6.98 -20.94 10.37
CA PHE A 550 6.34 -22.01 11.13
C PHE A 550 7.10 -22.33 12.42
N PHE A 551 6.37 -22.35 13.54
CA PHE A 551 6.86 -22.75 14.84
C PHE A 551 6.21 -24.07 15.27
N ALA A 552 6.99 -24.97 15.85
CA ALA A 552 6.52 -26.25 16.36
C ALA A 552 7.05 -26.54 17.76
N ASP A 553 6.21 -27.15 18.57
CA ASP A 553 6.54 -27.56 19.94
C ASP A 553 5.70 -28.79 20.34
N ALA A 554 6.04 -29.43 21.45
CA ALA A 554 5.38 -30.63 21.98
C ALA A 554 5.17 -31.74 20.91
N ILE A 555 6.16 -31.94 20.03
CA ILE A 555 6.06 -32.86 18.89
C ILE A 555 6.06 -34.30 19.41
N THR A 556 4.99 -35.05 19.15
CA THR A 556 4.85 -36.43 19.60
C THR A 556 4.35 -37.33 18.48
N VAL A 557 4.98 -38.50 18.30
CA VAL A 557 4.43 -39.59 17.50
C VAL A 557 4.06 -40.73 18.42
N VAL A 558 2.80 -41.16 18.38
CA VAL A 558 2.28 -42.29 19.15
C VAL A 558 1.98 -43.45 18.21
N ALA A 559 2.49 -44.64 18.51
CA ALA A 559 2.20 -45.86 17.77
C ALA A 559 1.67 -46.95 18.71
N ASP A 560 0.51 -47.55 18.38
CA ASP A 560 -0.25 -48.46 19.24
C ASP A 560 -0.38 -47.96 20.69
N GLY A 561 -0.68 -46.67 20.86
CA GLY A 561 -0.85 -46.03 22.18
C GLY A 561 0.44 -45.72 22.96
N THR A 562 1.62 -45.99 22.40
CA THR A 562 2.92 -45.70 23.04
C THR A 562 3.68 -44.61 22.27
N PRO A 563 4.24 -43.57 22.92
CA PRO A 563 5.10 -42.61 22.27
C PRO A 563 6.37 -43.28 21.71
N VAL A 564 6.66 -43.03 20.43
CA VAL A 564 7.88 -43.47 19.73
C VAL A 564 8.79 -42.30 19.35
N LEU A 565 8.29 -41.07 19.44
CA LEU A 565 9.02 -39.82 19.33
C LEU A 565 8.36 -38.78 20.24
N THR A 566 9.17 -38.02 20.99
CA THR A 566 8.73 -36.86 21.78
C THR A 566 9.85 -35.83 21.76
N ASP A 567 9.55 -34.59 21.34
CA ASP A 567 10.52 -33.51 21.25
C ASP A 567 9.85 -32.14 21.44
N GLY A 568 10.33 -31.38 22.43
CA GLY A 568 9.92 -30.00 22.71
C GLY A 568 11.08 -29.00 22.54
N ALA A 569 12.02 -29.25 21.62
CA ALA A 569 13.13 -28.34 21.27
C ALA A 569 14.16 -27.97 22.38
N GLU A 570 14.04 -28.53 23.59
CA GLU A 570 14.91 -28.18 24.74
C GLU A 570 16.35 -28.69 24.63
N THR A 571 16.59 -29.71 23.81
CA THR A 571 17.92 -30.32 23.64
C THR A 571 18.24 -30.51 22.17
N ALA A 572 19.51 -30.76 21.84
CA ALA A 572 19.88 -31.20 20.49
C ALA A 572 19.23 -32.59 20.25
N GLY A 573 18.04 -32.59 19.63
CA GLY A 573 17.14 -33.73 19.54
C GLY A 573 17.51 -34.77 18.47
N THR A 574 16.55 -35.65 18.15
CA THR A 574 16.65 -36.74 17.16
C THR A 574 16.54 -36.29 15.70
N TRP A 575 16.41 -34.98 15.48
CA TRP A 575 16.13 -34.38 14.17
C TRP A 575 17.42 -34.05 13.41
N THR A 576 17.48 -34.45 12.15
CA THR A 576 18.44 -33.90 11.19
C THR A 576 17.82 -32.68 10.55
N THR A 577 18.40 -31.50 10.77
CA THR A 577 17.86 -30.23 10.25
C THR A 577 18.62 -29.71 9.02
N ARG A 578 17.88 -29.03 8.15
CA ARG A 578 18.34 -28.16 7.08
C ARG A 578 17.58 -26.84 7.26
N GLY A 579 18.19 -25.84 7.86
CA GLY A 579 17.58 -24.53 8.10
C GLY A 579 16.69 -24.42 9.35
N PHE A 580 15.86 -25.44 9.65
CA PHE A 580 15.13 -25.47 10.93
C PHE A 580 16.10 -25.39 12.12
N ARG A 581 15.76 -24.56 13.11
CA ARG A 581 16.53 -24.40 14.35
C ARG A 581 15.62 -24.15 15.54
N THR A 582 16.18 -24.20 16.74
CA THR A 582 15.45 -23.85 17.96
C THR A 582 15.56 -22.35 18.25
N THR A 583 14.54 -21.80 18.89
CA THR A 583 14.48 -20.39 19.33
C THR A 583 13.78 -20.29 20.68
N GLU A 584 14.13 -19.24 21.44
CA GLU A 584 13.44 -18.85 22.68
C GLU A 584 12.22 -17.95 22.40
N GLY A 585 11.94 -17.68 21.11
CA GLY A 585 10.83 -16.81 20.66
C GLY A 585 11.20 -15.35 20.53
N LYS A 586 12.49 -14.99 20.70
CA LYS A 586 12.99 -13.63 20.48
C LYS A 586 14.13 -13.66 19.49
N GLU A 587 13.99 -12.91 18.41
CA GLU A 587 14.96 -12.87 17.32
C GLU A 587 15.37 -11.43 17.04
N THR A 588 16.60 -11.22 16.56
CA THR A 588 17.07 -9.89 16.17
C THR A 588 17.58 -9.94 14.74
N LYS A 589 17.12 -9.00 13.90
CA LYS A 589 17.50 -8.90 12.49
C LYS A 589 17.95 -7.47 12.17
N ALA A 590 18.94 -7.36 11.28
CA ALA A 590 19.42 -6.09 10.74
C ALA A 590 18.59 -5.68 9.50
N PHE A 591 18.36 -4.38 9.34
CA PHE A 591 17.62 -3.79 8.24
C PHE A 591 18.32 -2.53 7.74
N ASP A 592 18.30 -2.31 6.43
CA ASP A 592 18.83 -1.10 5.81
C ASP A 592 18.02 0.14 6.18
N GLN A 593 18.71 1.28 6.27
CA GLN A 593 18.10 2.58 6.47
C GLN A 593 18.79 3.66 5.66
N PHE A 594 18.03 4.69 5.29
CA PHE A 594 18.52 5.78 4.46
C PHE A 594 17.93 7.12 4.89
N TYR A 595 18.72 8.18 4.87
CA TYR A 595 18.14 9.52 4.75
C TYR A 595 17.97 9.86 3.28
N ILE A 596 16.78 10.31 2.89
CA ILE A 596 16.49 10.82 1.55
C ILE A 596 16.19 12.30 1.70
N ALA A 597 17.01 13.15 1.08
CA ALA A 597 16.86 14.60 1.12
C ALA A 597 16.60 15.15 -0.29
N SER A 598 15.57 15.99 -0.46
CA SER A 598 15.31 16.69 -1.72
C SER A 598 15.07 18.19 -1.52
N ASN A 599 15.47 18.98 -2.51
CA ASN A 599 15.31 20.43 -2.49
C ASN A 599 13.95 20.82 -3.10
N ARG A 600 12.94 20.95 -2.23
CA ARG A 600 11.58 21.37 -2.58
C ARG A 600 11.55 22.87 -2.88
N THR A 601 10.86 23.23 -3.95
CA THR A 601 10.62 24.62 -4.37
C THR A 601 9.16 24.80 -4.75
N TYR A 602 8.74 26.05 -5.02
CA TYR A 602 7.40 26.34 -5.53
C TYR A 602 7.31 26.32 -7.07
N GLU A 603 8.15 25.54 -7.72
CA GLU A 603 8.07 25.32 -9.17
C GLU A 603 7.04 24.22 -9.52
N SER A 604 6.66 24.12 -10.79
CA SER A 604 5.78 23.07 -11.31
C SER A 604 4.57 22.76 -10.40
N TYR A 605 4.45 21.55 -9.85
CA TYR A 605 3.34 21.18 -8.96
C TYR A 605 3.60 21.59 -7.50
N GLY A 606 4.87 21.80 -7.11
CA GLY A 606 5.25 22.35 -5.81
C GLY A 606 4.63 23.72 -5.54
N GLN A 607 4.28 24.50 -6.58
CA GLN A 607 3.57 25.78 -6.43
C GLN A 607 2.25 25.65 -5.65
N TYR A 608 1.57 24.50 -5.74
CA TYR A 608 0.30 24.28 -5.05
C TYR A 608 0.49 24.05 -3.55
N ASN A 609 1.68 23.67 -3.08
CA ASN A 609 1.97 23.65 -1.64
C ASN A 609 1.96 25.05 -1.01
N ARG A 610 2.14 26.10 -1.80
CA ARG A 610 2.12 27.47 -1.29
C ARG A 610 0.72 27.94 -0.89
N THR A 611 -0.32 27.43 -1.55
CA THR A 611 -1.69 27.99 -1.42
C THR A 611 -2.79 26.94 -1.33
N GLY A 612 -2.50 25.67 -1.59
CA GLY A 612 -3.46 24.60 -1.73
C GLY A 612 -3.73 23.79 -0.45
N PRO A 613 -2.76 23.52 0.44
CA PRO A 613 -3.04 22.89 1.73
C PRO A 613 -4.15 23.62 2.50
N TYR A 614 -5.00 22.88 3.18
CA TYR A 614 -6.26 23.41 3.71
C TYR A 614 -6.68 22.82 5.06
N ARG A 615 -7.60 23.48 5.75
CA ARG A 615 -8.22 22.99 6.99
C ARG A 615 -9.69 23.42 7.05
N TYR A 616 -10.51 22.59 7.68
CA TYR A 616 -11.83 22.95 8.21
C TYR A 616 -11.72 23.71 9.54
N GLY A 617 -12.33 24.90 9.61
CA GLY A 617 -12.24 25.78 10.79
C GLY A 617 -13.58 26.33 11.29
N PHE A 618 -14.67 26.10 10.56
CA PHE A 618 -15.96 26.77 10.74
C PHE A 618 -17.11 25.77 10.95
N PRO A 619 -17.59 25.56 12.20
CA PRO A 619 -18.66 24.61 12.47
C PRO A 619 -20.00 24.93 11.78
N ASP A 620 -20.26 26.19 11.47
CA ASP A 620 -21.45 26.66 10.75
C ASP A 620 -21.32 26.54 9.22
N LYS A 621 -20.13 26.16 8.72
CA LYS A 621 -19.81 26.02 7.29
C LYS A 621 -18.88 24.81 7.10
N PRO A 622 -19.43 23.58 7.23
CA PRO A 622 -18.62 22.35 7.24
C PRO A 622 -17.86 22.12 5.93
N ASP A 623 -18.30 22.70 4.82
CA ASP A 623 -17.68 22.56 3.50
C ASP A 623 -16.81 23.78 3.11
N LEU A 624 -16.59 24.71 4.05
CA LEU A 624 -15.71 25.85 3.85
C LEU A 624 -14.34 25.59 4.49
N VAL A 625 -13.34 25.46 3.65
CA VAL A 625 -11.93 25.34 4.07
C VAL A 625 -11.19 26.67 3.94
N GLU A 626 -10.20 26.84 4.80
CA GLU A 626 -9.19 27.90 4.72
C GLU A 626 -7.84 27.30 4.34
N HIS A 627 -7.00 28.09 3.64
CA HIS A 627 -5.75 27.62 3.08
C HIS A 627 -4.52 28.17 3.80
N PHE A 628 -3.43 27.38 3.79
CA PHE A 628 -2.16 27.76 4.40
C PHE A 628 -0.97 27.16 3.62
N PRO A 629 0.25 27.73 3.75
CA PRO A 629 1.41 27.27 2.99
C PRO A 629 2.12 26.10 3.67
N TYR A 630 2.55 25.12 2.87
CA TYR A 630 3.65 24.20 3.19
C TYR A 630 4.96 24.79 2.66
N GLN A 631 6.03 24.80 3.46
CA GLN A 631 7.26 25.55 3.19
C GLN A 631 8.15 24.91 2.10
N ASP A 632 9.03 25.71 1.51
CA ASP A 632 10.08 25.24 0.61
C ASP A 632 11.42 25.05 1.35
N GLY A 633 12.32 24.24 0.80
CA GLY A 633 13.62 23.94 1.42
C GLY A 633 14.09 22.50 1.25
N LEU A 634 15.06 22.09 2.07
CA LEU A 634 15.56 20.73 2.07
C LEU A 634 14.64 19.86 2.93
N LEU A 635 13.73 19.11 2.29
CA LEU A 635 12.95 18.11 2.99
C LEU A 635 13.81 16.86 3.18
N VAL A 636 14.00 16.43 4.43
CA VAL A 636 14.74 15.21 4.77
C VAL A 636 13.74 14.18 5.30
N SER A 637 13.79 12.96 4.79
CA SER A 637 12.96 11.84 5.24
C SER A 637 13.82 10.65 5.65
N LEU A 638 13.38 9.89 6.65
CA LEU A 638 13.99 8.62 7.03
C LEU A 638 13.24 7.49 6.33
N TRP A 639 13.93 6.77 5.45
CA TRP A 639 13.47 5.49 4.91
C TRP A 639 14.01 4.36 5.78
N ASN A 640 13.12 3.57 6.39
CA ASN A 640 13.47 2.45 7.25
C ASN A 640 12.88 1.15 6.70
N THR A 641 13.73 0.23 6.26
CA THR A 641 13.29 -1.02 5.62
C THR A 641 12.75 -2.07 6.60
N SER A 642 12.76 -1.79 7.90
CA SER A 642 12.10 -2.65 8.88
C SER A 642 10.57 -2.51 8.94
N TYR A 643 9.99 -1.56 8.20
CA TYR A 643 8.56 -1.29 8.14
C TYR A 643 8.08 -1.30 6.68
N LEU A 644 6.81 -1.64 6.47
CA LEU A 644 6.15 -1.63 5.16
C LEU A 644 5.07 -0.54 5.05
N ASP A 645 4.81 0.17 6.15
CA ASP A 645 3.73 1.14 6.30
C ASP A 645 4.18 2.34 7.17
N ASN A 646 3.36 3.39 7.21
CA ASN A 646 3.57 4.58 8.04
C ASN A 646 2.52 4.70 9.18
N ASN A 647 2.06 3.56 9.71
CA ASN A 647 1.05 3.51 10.77
C ASN A 647 1.65 3.85 12.14
N VAL A 648 2.00 5.12 12.32
CA VAL A 648 2.52 5.65 13.59
C VAL A 648 1.52 5.51 14.75
N SER A 649 0.25 5.24 14.47
CA SER A 649 -0.75 4.81 15.45
C SER A 649 -0.37 3.49 16.13
N GLU A 650 0.31 2.59 15.42
CA GLU A 650 0.81 1.31 15.93
C GLU A 650 2.27 1.41 16.41
N HIS A 651 3.10 2.14 15.67
CA HIS A 651 4.52 2.31 15.97
C HIS A 651 4.93 3.80 16.03
N PRO A 652 4.57 4.53 17.12
CA PRO A 652 4.81 5.96 17.25
C PRO A 652 6.22 6.43 16.89
N GLY A 653 6.31 7.35 15.93
CA GLY A 653 7.57 7.95 15.47
C GLY A 653 8.44 7.06 14.58
N GLU A 654 7.96 5.90 14.17
CA GLU A 654 8.64 4.96 13.28
C GLU A 654 7.72 4.65 12.09
N GLY A 655 8.27 4.10 11.01
CA GLY A 655 7.50 3.83 9.79
C GLY A 655 8.41 3.62 8.59
N LEU A 656 7.82 3.28 7.44
CA LEU A 656 8.50 3.04 6.17
C LEU A 656 9.24 4.30 5.71
N ILE A 657 8.55 5.43 5.59
CA ILE A 657 9.11 6.69 5.09
C ILE A 657 8.45 7.89 5.77
N LEU A 658 9.16 8.52 6.71
CA LEU A 658 8.64 9.67 7.46
C LEU A 658 9.48 10.94 7.21
N PRO A 659 8.86 12.10 6.86
CA PRO A 659 9.55 13.37 6.81
C PRO A 659 9.95 13.83 8.22
N ILE A 660 11.16 14.36 8.31
CA ILE A 660 11.77 14.87 9.54
C ILE A 660 11.51 16.37 9.59
N ASP A 661 10.75 16.79 10.60
CA ASP A 661 10.38 18.18 10.79
C ASP A 661 11.54 19.00 11.34
N ALA A 662 11.99 20.03 10.63
CA ALA A 662 13.04 20.94 11.10
C ALA A 662 12.67 21.67 12.41
N ASN A 663 11.38 21.83 12.71
CA ASN A 663 10.84 22.47 13.91
C ASN A 663 9.91 21.50 14.69
N PRO A 664 10.43 20.38 15.21
CA PRO A 664 9.62 19.21 15.62
C PRO A 664 8.80 19.42 16.90
N ALA A 665 8.90 20.59 17.55
CA ALA A 665 8.19 20.85 18.80
C ALA A 665 6.69 21.09 18.52
N PRO A 666 5.77 20.45 19.27
CA PRO A 666 4.34 20.63 19.06
C PRO A 666 3.90 22.10 19.08
N LEU A 667 3.12 22.49 18.07
CA LEU A 667 2.46 23.80 18.00
C LEU A 667 1.09 23.75 18.67
N TYR A 668 0.69 24.84 19.31
CA TYR A 668 -0.58 24.94 20.02
C TYR A 668 -1.47 26.04 19.43
N ASN A 669 -2.77 25.80 19.42
CA ASN A 669 -3.79 26.73 18.95
C ASN A 669 -4.28 27.66 20.08
N ILE A 670 -5.18 28.59 19.74
CA ILE A 670 -5.74 29.57 20.67
C ILE A 670 -6.55 28.96 21.83
N GLU A 671 -6.99 27.71 21.70
CA GLU A 671 -7.72 26.97 22.74
C GLU A 671 -6.76 26.13 23.62
N GLY A 672 -5.45 26.22 23.39
CA GLY A 672 -4.43 25.48 24.13
C GLY A 672 -4.29 24.02 23.70
N GLN A 673 -4.96 23.60 22.62
CA GLN A 673 -4.83 22.26 22.03
C GLN A 673 -3.69 22.23 21.03
N ARG A 674 -3.08 21.07 20.85
CA ARG A 674 -2.05 20.89 19.81
C ARG A 674 -2.68 20.97 18.43
N TRP A 675 -1.96 21.60 17.51
CA TRP A 675 -2.25 21.46 16.10
C TRP A 675 -1.93 20.02 15.64
N SER A 676 -2.75 19.48 14.74
CA SER A 676 -2.52 18.17 14.13
C SER A 676 -1.17 18.15 13.37
N PRO A 677 -0.57 16.96 13.11
CA PRO A 677 0.67 16.87 12.33
C PRO A 677 0.59 17.59 10.97
N THR A 678 -0.62 17.65 10.39
CA THR A 678 -0.95 18.36 9.16
C THR A 678 -0.68 19.87 9.20
N ILE A 679 -0.81 20.50 10.38
CA ILE A 679 -0.48 21.92 10.57
C ILE A 679 0.86 22.07 11.28
N GLY A 680 1.19 21.18 12.20
CA GLY A 680 2.47 21.16 12.91
C GLY A 680 3.66 21.03 11.96
N GLY A 681 3.58 20.12 10.98
CA GLY A 681 4.68 19.80 10.06
C GLY A 681 4.73 20.63 8.77
N TYR A 682 4.02 21.76 8.69
CA TYR A 682 4.02 22.63 7.50
C TYR A 682 5.41 23.21 7.19
N ASP A 683 6.27 23.33 8.20
CA ASP A 683 7.64 23.87 8.11
C ASP A 683 8.73 22.82 8.35
N ALA A 684 8.44 21.59 7.93
CA ALA A 684 9.39 20.48 7.97
C ALA A 684 10.72 20.71 7.22
N PRO A 685 10.78 21.42 6.06
CA PRO A 685 12.03 21.57 5.33
C PRO A 685 13.09 22.42 6.06
N PHE A 686 14.35 21.97 6.01
CA PHE A 686 15.49 22.73 6.49
C PHE A 686 15.85 23.84 5.49
N SER A 687 15.98 25.07 5.97
CA SER A 687 16.09 26.26 5.11
C SER A 687 16.92 27.40 5.73
N LEU A 688 17.39 28.33 4.89
CA LEU A 688 17.95 29.61 5.34
C LEU A 688 16.85 30.66 5.59
N GLN A 689 15.61 30.34 5.27
CA GLN A 689 14.46 31.21 5.36
C GLN A 689 13.67 30.92 6.63
N LYS A 690 13.05 31.97 7.17
CA LYS A 690 12.08 31.85 8.28
C LYS A 690 10.79 31.28 7.70
N SER A 691 10.12 30.37 8.42
CA SER A 691 8.81 29.86 8.01
C SER A 691 7.78 30.99 7.93
N ASP A 692 6.81 30.86 7.03
CA ASP A 692 5.67 31.78 6.94
C ASP A 692 4.81 31.74 8.20
N SER A 693 4.22 32.89 8.53
CA SER A 693 3.14 32.97 9.51
C SER A 693 1.79 33.05 8.82
N PHE A 694 0.75 32.49 9.43
CA PHE A 694 -0.61 32.56 8.93
C PHE A 694 -1.62 32.51 10.08
N THR A 695 -2.89 32.73 9.78
CA THR A 695 -3.99 32.63 10.75
C THR A 695 -4.95 31.56 10.25
N LEU A 696 -5.27 30.61 11.11
CA LEU A 696 -6.35 29.65 10.91
C LEU A 696 -7.46 29.91 11.93
N HIS A 697 -8.58 29.20 11.81
CA HIS A 697 -9.70 29.27 12.72
C HIS A 697 -9.92 27.92 13.41
N VAL A 698 -10.22 28.00 14.71
CA VAL A 698 -10.68 26.87 15.51
C VAL A 698 -12.05 27.24 16.04
N ASN A 699 -13.08 26.50 15.64
CA ASN A 699 -14.47 26.83 15.98
C ASN A 699 -14.84 28.28 15.63
N GLY A 700 -14.41 28.75 14.45
CA GLY A 700 -14.61 30.12 13.96
C GLY A 700 -13.77 31.20 14.67
N LYS A 701 -12.89 30.85 15.61
CA LYS A 701 -12.01 31.81 16.30
C LYS A 701 -10.62 31.83 15.67
N ALA A 702 -10.15 33.02 15.32
CA ALA A 702 -8.81 33.22 14.78
C ALA A 702 -7.71 32.71 15.75
N SER A 703 -6.80 31.91 15.23
CA SER A 703 -5.66 31.28 15.89
C SER A 703 -4.42 31.52 15.03
N TYR A 704 -3.54 32.39 15.51
CA TYR A 704 -2.34 32.79 14.76
C TYR A 704 -1.22 31.75 14.92
N VAL A 705 -0.75 31.21 13.80
CA VAL A 705 0.42 30.34 13.73
C VAL A 705 1.64 31.19 13.40
N ARG A 706 2.58 31.26 14.35
CA ARG A 706 3.82 32.02 14.18
C ARG A 706 4.85 31.17 13.45
N GLY A 707 5.34 31.67 12.32
CA GLY A 707 6.46 31.09 11.60
C GLY A 707 7.71 30.97 12.46
N GLN A 708 8.34 29.79 12.44
CA GLN A 708 9.53 29.46 13.21
C GLN A 708 10.80 30.07 12.59
N ALA A 709 11.85 30.19 13.39
CA ALA A 709 13.14 30.67 12.90
C ALA A 709 13.74 29.68 11.89
N ALA A 710 14.55 30.18 10.94
CA ALA A 710 15.22 29.35 9.95
C ALA A 710 16.05 28.24 10.63
N GLN A 711 15.87 27.00 10.16
CA GLN A 711 16.61 25.82 10.61
C GLN A 711 17.44 25.27 9.46
N PRO A 712 18.72 25.67 9.32
CA PRO A 712 19.53 25.26 8.18
C PRO A 712 20.28 23.94 8.38
N VAL A 713 20.14 23.30 9.56
CA VAL A 713 20.94 22.13 9.94
C VAL A 713 20.04 21.02 10.44
N PHE A 714 20.02 19.92 9.70
CA PHE A 714 19.65 18.60 10.19
C PHE A 714 20.85 17.98 10.91
N ASP A 715 20.62 17.43 12.09
CA ASP A 715 21.59 16.70 12.91
C ASP A 715 20.85 15.56 13.59
N ASP A 716 21.08 14.33 13.14
CA ASP A 716 20.29 13.18 13.56
C ASP A 716 20.45 12.78 15.04
N THR A 717 21.36 13.42 15.77
CA THR A 717 21.53 13.22 17.22
C THR A 717 20.60 14.10 18.05
N ARG A 718 19.88 15.03 17.41
CA ARG A 718 18.89 15.89 18.06
C ARG A 718 17.53 15.19 18.17
N GLN A 719 16.68 15.71 19.05
CA GLN A 719 15.32 15.22 19.21
C GLN A 719 14.41 15.71 18.08
N PHE A 720 13.76 14.78 17.39
CA PHE A 720 12.77 15.02 16.33
C PHE A 720 11.42 14.35 16.58
N TRP A 721 11.23 13.75 17.75
CA TRP A 721 9.99 13.12 18.15
C TRP A 721 9.68 13.44 19.62
N PHE A 722 8.40 13.66 19.91
CA PHE A 722 7.89 14.07 21.21
C PHE A 722 6.78 13.12 21.65
N ALA A 723 6.90 12.55 22.85
CA ALA A 723 5.91 11.61 23.36
C ALA A 723 4.54 12.26 23.58
N GLU A 724 4.49 13.58 23.73
CA GLU A 724 3.28 14.38 23.88
C GLU A 724 2.44 14.43 22.59
N GLN A 725 3.05 14.18 21.43
CA GLN A 725 2.37 14.10 20.13
C GLN A 725 2.94 12.90 19.35
N PRO A 726 2.60 11.66 19.76
CA PRO A 726 3.28 10.44 19.30
C PRO A 726 3.14 10.17 17.80
N ASN A 727 2.10 10.74 17.19
CA ASN A 727 1.77 10.68 15.78
C ASN A 727 2.51 11.75 14.93
N ALA A 728 3.29 12.64 15.55
CA ALA A 728 4.13 13.61 14.87
C ALA A 728 5.61 13.33 15.13
N GLY A 729 6.46 13.66 14.16
CA GLY A 729 7.91 13.55 14.28
C GLY A 729 8.46 12.14 14.07
N VAL A 730 9.78 11.99 14.18
CA VAL A 730 10.52 10.77 13.81
C VAL A 730 11.56 10.41 14.87
N LYS A 731 11.58 9.15 15.30
CA LYS A 731 12.66 8.58 16.11
C LYS A 731 13.83 8.24 15.19
N LEU A 732 14.93 8.98 15.36
CA LEU A 732 16.10 8.82 14.50
C LEU A 732 17.08 7.80 15.05
N PRO A 733 17.83 7.10 14.17
CA PRO A 733 18.88 6.17 14.59
C PRO A 733 20.09 6.87 15.24
N ALA A 734 20.20 8.20 15.13
CA ALA A 734 21.25 9.02 15.73
C ALA A 734 22.66 8.51 15.40
N VAL A 735 22.92 8.21 14.12
CA VAL A 735 24.18 7.62 13.63
C VAL A 735 25.26 8.65 13.33
N GLY A 736 25.03 9.93 13.62
CA GLY A 736 26.04 10.98 13.51
C GLY A 736 26.02 11.72 12.18
N VAL A 737 24.88 11.75 11.50
CA VAL A 737 24.72 12.39 10.19
C VAL A 737 24.17 13.80 10.37
N GLY A 738 24.87 14.77 9.78
CA GLY A 738 24.40 16.15 9.65
C GLY A 738 24.29 16.58 8.19
N LEU A 739 23.19 17.27 7.85
CA LEU A 739 23.02 17.96 6.57
C LEU A 739 22.82 19.45 6.83
N ARG A 740 23.63 20.30 6.20
CA ARG A 740 23.55 21.76 6.33
C ARG A 740 23.26 22.42 4.99
N VAL A 741 22.17 23.17 4.92
CA VAL A 741 21.92 24.13 3.84
C VAL A 741 22.90 25.30 4.02
N THR A 742 23.79 25.48 3.05
CA THR A 742 24.83 26.54 3.10
C THR A 742 24.54 27.69 2.14
N LYS A 743 23.75 27.42 1.09
CA LYS A 743 23.36 28.39 0.08
C LYS A 743 22.08 27.95 -0.62
N GLN A 744 21.18 28.91 -0.86
CA GLN A 744 20.04 28.78 -1.76
C GLN A 744 20.15 29.87 -2.83
N SER A 745 19.92 29.53 -4.10
CA SER A 745 20.07 30.46 -5.23
C SER A 745 19.17 30.04 -6.38
N GLY A 746 18.07 30.77 -6.58
CA GLY A 746 17.01 30.33 -7.50
C GLY A 746 16.48 28.96 -7.06
N THR A 747 16.31 28.04 -8.01
CA THR A 747 15.86 26.66 -7.75
C THR A 747 16.97 25.71 -7.31
N SER A 748 18.19 26.22 -7.06
CA SER A 748 19.33 25.41 -6.65
C SER A 748 19.68 25.57 -5.16
N MET A 749 20.13 24.48 -4.55
CA MET A 749 20.59 24.44 -3.17
C MET A 749 21.99 23.83 -3.05
N THR A 750 22.79 24.31 -2.09
CA THR A 750 24.07 23.69 -1.70
C THR A 750 23.95 23.10 -0.30
N VAL A 751 24.14 21.78 -0.21
CA VAL A 751 24.01 21.00 1.02
C VAL A 751 25.37 20.41 1.39
N LYS A 752 25.83 20.64 2.62
CA LYS A 752 27.01 19.99 3.18
C LYS A 752 26.58 18.80 4.04
N LEU A 753 27.02 17.60 3.68
CA LEU A 753 27.05 16.43 4.56
C LEU A 753 28.27 16.53 5.48
N PHE A 754 28.07 16.32 6.77
CA PHE A 754 29.13 16.35 7.79
C PHE A 754 28.83 15.40 8.95
N LYS A 755 29.84 15.10 9.76
CA LYS A 755 29.69 14.30 10.98
C LYS A 755 29.25 15.15 12.16
N THR A 756 28.28 14.67 12.93
CA THR A 756 27.84 15.32 14.18
C THR A 756 28.40 14.65 15.43
N LYS A 757 28.96 13.44 15.29
CA LYS A 757 29.69 12.71 16.35
C LYS A 757 30.97 12.04 15.83
#